data_AF-A0A7J9AQJ1-F1
#
_entry.id   AF-A0A7J9AQJ1-F1
#
_cell.length_a   1.000
_cell.length_b   1.000
_cell.length_c   1.000
_cell.angle_alpha   90.00
_cell.angle_beta   90.00
_cell.angle_gamma   90.00
#
_symmetry.space_group_name_H-M   'P 1'
#
loop_
_entity.id
_entity.type
_entity.pdbx_description
1 polymer ?
#
loop_
_entity_poly.entity_id
_entity_poly.type
_entity_poly.pdbx_seq_one_letter_code
_entity_poly.pdbx_strand_id
1 'polypeptide(L)'
;MFTHYDRPRIAQLCEKAGLFVRALQSLVEFFGTLSREWALECMKDLLLVNLRGNLQIIVQVAKEYCEQLGVDACIKLFEQFKSYEGLYFFLGSYLSSSEDPDIHFKYIEAAAKTGQIKEVERVTRESNFYDAEKTKNFLMEAKLPDARPLINVCDRFGFVPDLTHYLYTNNMLRYIEGYVQKVNPGNAPLVVGQLLDDECPEDFIKGLILSVRSLLPVEPLVEECEKRNRLRLLTQFLEHLVSEGSQDVHVHNALGKIIIDSNNNPEHFLTTNPYYDSRVVGKYCEKRDPTLAVVAYRRGQCDDELINVTNKNSLFKLQARYVVERMDGDLWEKVLNPENEYRRQLIDQVVSTALPESKSPEQVSATVKAFMTADLPHELIELLEKIVLQNSAFSGNFNLQNLLILTAIKADPSRVMDYINRLDNFDGPAVGEVAVEAQLYEEAFAIFKKFNLNVQAVNVLLDNIRSIDRAVEFAFRVEEDAVWSQVAKAQLREGLVSDAIESFIRADDATQFLDVIRASEDADVYSDLVRYLLMVRQKVKEPKVDSELIYAYAKTDRLGEIEEFILMPNVANLQNVGDRLFDEALYEAAKIIFAFISNWAKLAVTLVRLKQFQGAVDAARKANSAKTWKEVCFACVDAEEFRLAQICGLNVIIQVDDLEEVSEYYQNRGCFNELISLMESGLGLERAHMGIFTELGVLYARYRAEKLMEHIKLFSTRLNIPKLIRACDEQQHWKELTYLYIQYDEFDNAATTVMNHSPEAWDHMQFKDIIVKVASVELYYKAVHFYLQEHPDLINDMLNVLALRVDHTRVVDIMRKAGHLRLVKPYMVAVQSNNVSAVNEALNEIYVEEEDYDRLRESIDLHDNFDQIGLAQKIEKHELLEMRRVAAYIYKKAGRWKQSIALSKKDNLYKDAMETASQSGDRELAEELLVYFIEQGKKECFAACLFVCYDLIRPDVALEMAWVNNMIDFTFPFLLQV
;
A
#
# COMPACT_ATOMS: atom_id res chain seq x y z
N MET A 1 -33.64 -37.07 -6.28
CA MET A 1 -33.77 -38.27 -5.41
C MET A 1 -33.95 -37.79 -3.99
N PHE A 2 -34.91 -38.33 -3.24
CA PHE A 2 -35.47 -37.76 -2.01
C PHE A 2 -34.42 -37.33 -0.94
N THR A 3 -34.58 -36.12 -0.38
CA THR A 3 -33.67 -35.50 0.60
C THR A 3 -34.07 -35.69 2.07
N HIS A 4 -35.26 -36.21 2.35
CA HIS A 4 -35.70 -36.59 3.69
C HIS A 4 -36.12 -38.05 3.72
N TYR A 5 -35.31 -38.89 4.36
CA TYR A 5 -35.63 -40.27 4.69
C TYR A 5 -35.12 -40.62 6.09
N ASP A 6 -35.76 -41.60 6.71
CA ASP A 6 -35.46 -42.07 8.06
C ASP A 6 -34.15 -42.88 8.05
N ARG A 7 -33.03 -42.20 8.33
CA ARG A 7 -31.65 -42.73 8.26
C ARG A 7 -31.45 -44.04 9.06
N PRO A 8 -31.97 -44.18 10.31
CA PRO A 8 -31.95 -45.44 11.05
C PRO A 8 -32.61 -46.60 10.31
N ARG A 9 -33.74 -46.33 9.65
CA ARG A 9 -34.52 -47.33 8.91
C ARG A 9 -33.77 -47.80 7.67
N ILE A 10 -33.10 -46.90 6.95
CA ILE A 10 -32.29 -47.24 5.77
C ILE A 10 -31.03 -48.01 6.17
N ALA A 11 -30.35 -47.63 7.26
CA ALA A 11 -29.20 -48.37 7.76
C ALA A 11 -29.56 -49.83 8.11
N GLN A 12 -30.67 -50.05 8.82
CA GLN A 12 -31.18 -51.41 9.11
C GLN A 12 -31.58 -52.19 7.84
N LEU A 13 -32.10 -51.53 6.81
CA LEU A 13 -32.46 -52.18 5.54
C LEU A 13 -31.23 -52.53 4.70
N CYS A 14 -30.20 -51.69 4.71
CA CYS A 14 -28.92 -51.98 4.05
C CYS A 14 -28.15 -53.12 4.74
N GLU A 15 -28.24 -53.21 6.07
CA GLU A 15 -27.70 -54.32 6.86
C GLU A 15 -28.40 -55.65 6.54
N LYS A 16 -29.74 -55.64 6.43
CA LYS A 16 -30.52 -56.81 6.02
C LYS A 16 -30.29 -57.23 4.56
N ALA A 17 -29.86 -56.31 3.70
CA ALA A 17 -29.60 -56.56 2.27
C ALA A 17 -28.12 -56.86 1.93
N GLY A 18 -27.22 -56.89 2.93
CA GLY A 18 -25.80 -57.21 2.74
C GLY A 18 -24.97 -56.13 2.02
N LEU A 19 -25.48 -54.90 1.93
CA LEU A 19 -24.84 -53.79 1.20
C LEU A 19 -24.05 -52.85 2.16
N PHE A 20 -23.00 -53.38 2.79
CA PHE A 20 -22.21 -52.69 3.82
C PHE A 20 -21.41 -51.47 3.30
N VAL A 21 -21.01 -51.48 2.02
CA VAL A 21 -20.12 -50.46 1.42
C VAL A 21 -20.77 -49.06 1.32
N ARG A 22 -22.10 -48.97 1.14
CA ARG A 22 -22.80 -47.67 1.08
C ARG A 22 -23.08 -47.06 2.47
N ALA A 23 -23.14 -47.88 3.51
CA ALA A 23 -23.19 -47.41 4.90
C ALA A 23 -21.82 -46.90 5.39
N LEU A 24 -20.73 -47.40 4.78
CA LEU A 24 -19.35 -47.03 5.12
C LEU A 24 -18.93 -45.63 4.62
N GLN A 25 -19.37 -45.20 3.43
CA GLN A 25 -19.05 -43.86 2.89
C GLN A 25 -19.66 -42.72 3.71
N SER A 26 -20.85 -42.92 4.26
CA SER A 26 -21.52 -41.92 5.11
C SER A 26 -20.81 -41.72 6.46
N LEU A 27 -19.99 -42.68 6.88
CA LEU A 27 -19.18 -42.62 8.10
C LEU A 27 -17.94 -41.74 7.92
N VAL A 28 -17.27 -41.80 6.76
CA VAL A 28 -16.10 -40.96 6.45
C VAL A 28 -16.49 -39.48 6.32
N GLU A 29 -17.63 -39.18 5.68
CA GLU A 29 -18.18 -37.82 5.61
C GLU A 29 -18.60 -37.28 7.00
N PHE A 30 -19.09 -38.15 7.89
CA PHE A 30 -19.45 -37.76 9.26
C PHE A 30 -18.24 -37.28 10.07
N PHE A 31 -17.07 -37.90 9.90
CA PHE A 31 -15.82 -37.46 10.55
C PHE A 31 -15.38 -36.06 10.13
N GLY A 32 -15.70 -35.61 8.90
CA GLY A 32 -15.42 -34.24 8.44
C GLY A 32 -16.29 -33.16 9.10
N THR A 33 -17.41 -33.53 9.73
CA THR A 33 -18.27 -32.58 10.47
C THR A 33 -17.91 -32.44 11.95
N LEU A 34 -17.04 -33.31 12.46
CA LEU A 34 -16.59 -33.34 13.85
C LEU A 34 -15.38 -32.40 14.07
N SER A 35 -15.23 -31.89 15.28
CA SER A 35 -14.02 -31.16 15.68
C SER A 35 -12.86 -32.13 15.92
N ARG A 36 -11.62 -31.62 15.83
CA ARG A 36 -10.37 -32.41 15.91
C ARG A 36 -10.31 -33.37 17.10
N GLU A 37 -10.67 -32.90 18.28
CA GLU A 37 -10.59 -33.67 19.53
C GLU A 37 -11.57 -34.84 19.51
N TRP A 38 -12.81 -34.58 19.10
CA TRP A 38 -13.86 -35.59 18.99
C TRP A 38 -13.57 -36.60 17.88
N ALA A 39 -13.00 -36.16 16.75
CA ALA A 39 -12.61 -37.06 15.68
C ALA A 39 -11.52 -38.05 16.12
N LEU A 40 -10.51 -37.59 16.88
CA LEU A 40 -9.45 -38.45 17.42
C LEU A 40 -9.97 -39.41 18.50
N GLU A 41 -10.87 -38.96 19.39
CA GLU A 41 -11.50 -39.85 20.37
C GLU A 41 -12.39 -40.90 19.72
N CYS A 42 -13.19 -40.53 18.72
CA CYS A 42 -14.02 -41.47 17.97
C CYS A 42 -13.16 -42.48 17.18
N MET A 43 -12.03 -42.06 16.59
CA MET A 43 -11.09 -43.01 15.96
C MET A 43 -10.50 -43.98 16.99
N LYS A 44 -10.16 -43.50 18.19
CA LYS A 44 -9.61 -44.32 19.27
C LYS A 44 -10.62 -45.37 19.74
N ASP A 45 -11.88 -44.99 19.92
CA ASP A 45 -12.95 -45.92 20.30
C ASP A 45 -13.24 -46.94 19.18
N LEU A 46 -13.21 -46.53 17.91
CA LEU A 46 -13.36 -47.45 16.78
C LEU A 46 -12.21 -48.47 16.68
N LEU A 47 -10.98 -48.07 17.01
CA LEU A 47 -9.83 -48.99 17.09
C LEU A 47 -9.93 -49.96 18.27
N LEU A 48 -10.49 -49.51 19.40
CA LEU A 48 -10.72 -50.36 20.58
C LEU A 48 -11.73 -51.48 20.31
N VAL A 49 -12.80 -51.19 19.58
CA VAL A 49 -13.90 -52.15 19.34
C VAL A 49 -13.51 -53.23 18.32
N ASN A 50 -12.91 -52.85 17.18
CA ASN A 50 -12.50 -53.82 16.17
C ASN A 50 -11.33 -53.31 15.32
N LEU A 51 -10.11 -53.61 15.75
CA LEU A 51 -8.88 -53.17 15.10
C LEU A 51 -8.80 -53.58 13.62
N ARG A 52 -9.11 -54.84 13.27
CA ARG A 52 -8.91 -55.36 11.90
C ARG A 52 -9.99 -54.91 10.93
N GLY A 53 -11.24 -54.81 11.39
CA GLY A 53 -12.36 -54.38 10.54
C GLY A 53 -12.34 -52.88 10.26
N ASN A 54 -11.91 -52.08 11.23
CA ASN A 54 -11.99 -50.62 11.15
C ASN A 54 -10.70 -49.95 10.65
N LEU A 55 -9.57 -50.68 10.58
CA LEU A 55 -8.27 -50.11 10.19
C LEU A 55 -8.32 -49.40 8.83
N GLN A 56 -8.94 -50.02 7.82
CA GLN A 56 -9.01 -49.42 6.48
C GLN A 56 -9.80 -48.12 6.49
N ILE A 57 -10.87 -48.04 7.27
CA ILE A 57 -11.71 -46.85 7.41
C ILE A 57 -10.89 -45.74 8.07
N ILE A 58 -10.21 -46.05 9.18
CA ILE A 58 -9.46 -45.07 9.95
C ILE A 58 -8.23 -44.58 9.17
N VAL A 59 -7.56 -45.45 8.42
CA VAL A 59 -6.48 -45.06 7.50
C VAL A 59 -7.02 -44.14 6.40
N GLN A 60 -8.22 -44.39 5.86
CA GLN A 60 -8.83 -43.53 4.85
C GLN A 60 -9.24 -42.17 5.43
N VAL A 61 -9.87 -42.13 6.61
CA VAL A 61 -10.22 -40.86 7.29
C VAL A 61 -8.96 -40.08 7.66
N ALA A 62 -7.91 -40.75 8.15
CA ALA A 62 -6.63 -40.12 8.46
C ALA A 62 -5.94 -39.56 7.20
N LYS A 63 -6.12 -40.20 6.03
CA LYS A 63 -5.61 -39.68 4.75
C LYS A 63 -6.39 -38.46 4.26
N GLU A 64 -7.72 -38.50 4.28
CA GLU A 64 -8.57 -37.43 3.75
C GLU A 64 -8.60 -36.17 4.64
N TYR A 65 -8.60 -36.34 5.97
CA TYR A 65 -8.68 -35.22 6.93
C TYR A 65 -7.35 -34.98 7.68
N CYS A 66 -6.23 -35.33 7.05
CA CYS A 66 -4.89 -35.23 7.65
C CYS A 66 -4.54 -33.81 8.12
N GLU A 67 -4.92 -32.79 7.34
CA GLU A 67 -4.68 -31.36 7.67
C GLU A 67 -5.42 -30.93 8.95
N GLN A 68 -6.61 -31.48 9.21
CA GLN A 68 -7.42 -31.13 10.37
C GLN A 68 -7.02 -31.91 11.64
N LEU A 69 -6.53 -33.15 11.49
CA LEU A 69 -6.18 -34.05 12.60
C LEU A 69 -4.73 -33.86 13.09
N GLY A 70 -3.81 -33.61 12.16
CA GLY A 70 -2.36 -33.51 12.38
C GLY A 70 -1.65 -34.86 12.33
N VAL A 71 -0.55 -34.93 11.56
CA VAL A 71 0.23 -36.15 11.27
C VAL A 71 0.75 -36.84 12.53
N ASP A 72 1.33 -36.07 13.46
CA ASP A 72 1.87 -36.60 14.73
C ASP A 72 0.82 -37.25 15.63
N ALA A 73 -0.41 -36.71 15.62
CA ALA A 73 -1.50 -37.26 16.41
C ALA A 73 -1.96 -38.61 15.83
N CYS A 74 -2.03 -38.72 14.51
CA CYS A 74 -2.33 -39.97 13.80
C CYS A 74 -1.22 -41.02 14.01
N ILE A 75 0.07 -40.64 13.95
CA ILE A 75 1.19 -41.54 14.22
C ILE A 75 1.11 -42.08 15.66
N LYS A 76 0.93 -41.19 16.65
CA LYS A 76 0.77 -41.59 18.06
C LYS A 76 -0.42 -42.52 18.27
N LEU A 77 -1.53 -42.29 17.56
CA LEU A 77 -2.71 -43.15 17.63
C LEU A 77 -2.39 -44.57 17.12
N PHE A 78 -1.79 -44.71 15.93
CA PHE A 78 -1.47 -46.04 15.40
C PHE A 78 -0.37 -46.75 16.20
N GLU A 79 0.60 -46.01 16.77
CA GLU A 79 1.62 -46.55 17.67
C GLU A 79 1.02 -47.08 18.98
N GLN A 80 0.05 -46.37 19.59
CA GLN A 80 -0.65 -46.84 20.80
C GLN A 80 -1.30 -48.21 20.59
N PHE A 81 -1.86 -48.46 19.41
CA PHE A 81 -2.49 -49.73 19.07
C PHE A 81 -1.54 -50.75 18.40
N LYS A 82 -0.24 -50.42 18.27
CA LYS A 82 0.79 -51.26 17.62
C LYS A 82 0.42 -51.70 16.19
N SER A 83 -0.30 -50.87 15.45
CA SER A 83 -0.73 -51.18 14.08
C SER A 83 0.31 -50.70 13.06
N TYR A 84 1.35 -51.52 12.82
CA TYR A 84 2.40 -51.22 11.84
C TYR A 84 1.90 -51.27 10.39
N GLU A 85 0.87 -52.07 10.09
CA GLU A 85 0.21 -52.07 8.78
C GLU A 85 -0.52 -50.74 8.54
N GLY A 86 -1.21 -50.21 9.56
CA GLY A 86 -1.87 -48.90 9.48
C GLY A 86 -0.87 -47.77 9.27
N LEU A 87 0.24 -47.78 10.04
CA LEU A 87 1.36 -46.84 9.87
C LEU A 87 1.96 -46.91 8.48
N TYR A 88 2.23 -48.11 7.96
CA TYR A 88 2.78 -48.30 6.61
C TYR A 88 1.86 -47.72 5.53
N PHE A 89 0.55 -48.01 5.57
CA PHE A 89 -0.38 -47.51 4.56
C PHE A 89 -0.67 -46.01 4.68
N PHE A 90 -0.63 -45.45 5.89
CA PHE A 90 -0.81 -44.02 6.15
C PHE A 90 0.44 -43.21 5.74
N LEU A 91 1.62 -43.61 6.23
CA LEU A 91 2.88 -42.93 5.94
C LEU A 91 3.31 -43.12 4.48
N GLY A 92 2.96 -44.24 3.84
CA GLY A 92 3.29 -44.48 2.43
C GLY A 92 2.69 -43.46 1.46
N SER A 93 1.53 -42.87 1.77
CA SER A 93 0.97 -41.76 0.96
C SER A 93 1.60 -40.41 1.27
N TYR A 94 2.24 -40.27 2.43
CA TYR A 94 2.80 -39.00 2.91
C TYR A 94 4.33 -38.92 2.71
N LEU A 95 4.99 -40.04 2.42
CA LEU A 95 6.45 -40.15 2.31
C LEU A 95 7.04 -39.26 1.21
N SER A 96 6.36 -39.10 0.07
CA SER A 96 6.82 -38.25 -1.03
C SER A 96 6.68 -36.75 -0.76
N SER A 97 5.84 -36.36 0.20
CA SER A 97 5.59 -34.96 0.55
C SER A 97 6.28 -34.52 1.85
N SER A 98 6.89 -35.45 2.59
CA SER A 98 7.47 -35.21 3.91
C SER A 98 9.00 -35.19 3.86
N GLU A 99 9.62 -34.21 4.51
CA GLU A 99 11.07 -34.12 4.70
C GLU A 99 11.50 -34.52 6.12
N ASP A 100 10.57 -34.86 7.02
CA ASP A 100 10.87 -35.17 8.42
C ASP A 100 11.62 -36.49 8.62
N PRO A 101 12.82 -36.49 9.24
CA PRO A 101 13.64 -37.69 9.44
C PRO A 101 12.96 -38.82 10.21
N ASP A 102 12.16 -38.47 11.21
CA ASP A 102 11.46 -39.43 12.03
C ASP A 102 10.34 -40.13 11.25
N ILE A 103 9.72 -39.45 10.29
CA ILE A 103 8.69 -40.04 9.42
C ILE A 103 9.31 -41.06 8.47
N HIS A 104 10.45 -40.72 7.85
CA HIS A 104 11.19 -41.65 6.99
C HIS A 104 11.72 -42.86 7.77
N PHE A 105 12.27 -42.65 8.97
CA PHE A 105 12.72 -43.75 9.83
C PHE A 105 11.56 -44.66 10.26
N LYS A 106 10.44 -44.10 10.72
CA LYS A 106 9.26 -44.88 11.12
C LYS A 106 8.64 -45.62 9.94
N TYR A 107 8.70 -45.07 8.73
CA TYR A 107 8.29 -45.78 7.53
C TYR A 107 9.21 -46.97 7.22
N ILE A 108 10.53 -46.80 7.31
CA ILE A 108 11.51 -47.90 7.15
C ILE A 108 11.27 -48.99 8.20
N GLU A 109 11.03 -48.59 9.47
CA GLU A 109 10.72 -49.52 10.56
C GLU A 109 9.42 -50.30 10.30
N ALA A 110 8.36 -49.60 9.87
CA ALA A 110 7.08 -50.22 9.54
C ALA A 110 7.17 -51.14 8.31
N ALA A 111 7.93 -50.75 7.27
CA ALA A 111 8.15 -51.55 6.07
C ALA A 111 8.98 -52.81 6.37
N ALA A 112 10.01 -52.69 7.22
CA ALA A 112 10.82 -53.82 7.65
C ALA A 112 10.01 -54.81 8.49
N LYS A 113 9.20 -54.33 9.43
CA LYS A 113 8.34 -55.17 10.29
C LYS A 113 7.17 -55.82 9.52
N THR A 114 6.68 -55.21 8.44
CA THR A 114 5.63 -55.79 7.57
C THR A 114 6.19 -56.72 6.49
N GLY A 115 7.51 -56.88 6.38
CA GLY A 115 8.18 -57.81 5.45
C GLY A 115 8.34 -57.28 4.01
N GLN A 116 8.16 -55.97 3.78
CA GLN A 116 8.28 -55.34 2.46
C GLN A 116 9.74 -54.93 2.16
N ILE A 117 10.63 -55.91 1.94
CA ILE A 117 12.08 -55.69 1.80
C ILE A 117 12.46 -54.82 0.59
N LYS A 118 11.72 -54.93 -0.53
CA LYS A 118 11.97 -54.13 -1.74
C LYS A 118 11.73 -52.64 -1.52
N GLU A 119 10.76 -52.31 -0.68
CA GLU A 119 10.46 -50.93 -0.31
C GLU A 119 11.52 -50.37 0.64
N VAL A 120 12.04 -51.19 1.57
CA VAL A 120 13.19 -50.81 2.41
C VAL A 120 14.44 -50.54 1.55
N GLU A 121 14.73 -51.39 0.56
CA GLU A 121 15.83 -51.15 -0.40
C GLU A 121 15.63 -49.85 -1.19
N ARG A 122 14.40 -49.60 -1.68
CA ARG A 122 14.07 -48.37 -2.41
C ARG A 122 14.28 -47.14 -1.54
N VAL A 123 13.71 -47.11 -0.34
CA VAL A 123 13.78 -45.94 0.55
C VAL A 123 15.20 -45.69 1.05
N THR A 124 15.95 -46.74 1.40
CA THR A 124 17.37 -46.60 1.80
C THR A 124 18.25 -46.08 0.67
N ARG A 125 17.88 -46.36 -0.59
CA ARG A 125 18.59 -45.87 -1.78
C ARG A 125 18.17 -44.45 -2.20
N GLU A 126 16.87 -44.15 -2.15
CA GLU A 126 16.29 -42.93 -2.76
C GLU A 126 16.07 -41.79 -1.76
N SER A 127 15.77 -42.08 -0.50
CA SER A 127 15.53 -41.03 0.50
C SER A 127 16.84 -40.52 1.11
N ASN A 128 16.91 -39.21 1.35
CA ASN A 128 18.07 -38.52 1.95
C ASN A 128 17.79 -38.08 3.39
N PHE A 129 16.56 -38.26 3.87
CA PHE A 129 16.07 -37.55 5.04
C PHE A 129 16.08 -38.40 6.31
N TYR A 130 16.37 -39.70 6.25
CA TYR A 130 16.44 -40.56 7.45
C TYR A 130 17.77 -40.41 8.21
N ASP A 131 17.71 -40.64 9.53
CA ASP A 131 18.89 -40.68 10.41
C ASP A 131 19.74 -41.93 10.12
N ALA A 132 20.93 -41.73 9.54
CA ALA A 132 21.79 -42.80 9.05
C ALA A 132 22.31 -43.73 10.16
N GLU A 133 22.63 -43.20 11.35
CA GLU A 133 23.20 -43.97 12.44
C GLU A 133 22.14 -44.85 13.11
N LYS A 134 20.95 -44.28 13.37
CA LYS A 134 19.81 -45.05 13.88
C LYS A 134 19.34 -46.11 12.89
N THR A 135 19.31 -45.78 11.59
CA THR A 135 18.90 -46.72 10.53
C THR A 135 19.92 -47.84 10.36
N LYS A 136 21.24 -47.55 10.40
CA LYS A 136 22.31 -48.55 10.38
C LYS A 136 22.17 -49.52 11.55
N ASN A 137 22.06 -49.00 12.77
CA ASN A 137 21.95 -49.83 13.99
C ASN A 137 20.70 -50.71 13.93
N PHE A 138 19.57 -50.15 13.50
CA PHE A 138 18.34 -50.93 13.28
C PHE A 138 18.51 -52.03 12.23
N LEU A 139 19.14 -51.75 11.08
CA LEU A 139 19.35 -52.75 10.02
C LEU A 139 20.33 -53.86 10.44
N MET A 140 21.34 -53.54 11.26
CA MET A 140 22.24 -54.53 11.85
C MET A 140 21.52 -55.43 12.86
N GLU A 141 20.62 -54.87 13.67
CA GLU A 141 19.79 -55.62 14.63
C GLU A 141 18.70 -56.46 13.96
N ALA A 142 18.04 -55.92 12.93
CA ALA A 142 16.89 -56.53 12.26
C ALA A 142 17.24 -57.78 11.43
N LYS A 143 18.53 -57.98 11.09
CA LYS A 143 19.04 -59.17 10.37
C LYS A 143 18.19 -59.57 9.17
N LEU A 144 18.01 -58.63 8.23
CA LEU A 144 17.24 -58.88 7.03
C LEU A 144 17.88 -59.97 6.14
N PRO A 145 17.08 -60.75 5.38
CA PRO A 145 17.59 -61.78 4.46
C PRO A 145 18.49 -61.27 3.33
N ASP A 146 18.37 -59.99 2.96
CA ASP A 146 19.21 -59.32 1.96
C ASP A 146 19.99 -58.18 2.63
N ALA A 147 21.32 -58.20 2.47
CA ALA A 147 22.23 -57.21 3.06
C ALA A 147 22.36 -55.92 2.23
N ARG A 148 21.75 -55.84 1.05
CA ARG A 148 21.80 -54.64 0.18
C ARG A 148 21.32 -53.34 0.84
N PRO A 149 20.23 -53.31 1.63
CA PRO A 149 19.83 -52.09 2.34
C PRO A 149 20.91 -51.59 3.30
N LEU A 150 21.62 -52.51 3.97
CA LEU A 150 22.73 -52.16 4.87
C LEU A 150 23.95 -51.65 4.09
N ILE A 151 24.28 -52.28 2.96
CA ILE A 151 25.37 -51.83 2.07
C ILE A 151 25.09 -50.43 1.54
N ASN A 152 23.86 -50.14 1.10
CA ASN A 152 23.48 -48.82 0.60
C ASN A 152 23.64 -47.72 1.66
N VAL A 153 23.20 -47.98 2.91
CA VAL A 153 23.36 -47.03 4.01
C VAL A 153 24.84 -46.85 4.36
N CYS A 154 25.60 -47.94 4.49
CA CYS A 154 27.00 -47.86 4.90
C CYS A 154 27.92 -47.24 3.83
N ASP A 155 27.70 -47.53 2.54
CA ASP A 155 28.44 -46.93 1.44
C ASP A 155 28.15 -45.43 1.33
N ARG A 156 26.87 -45.06 1.41
CA ARG A 156 26.43 -43.67 1.24
C ARG A 156 26.92 -42.74 2.35
N PHE A 157 26.96 -43.23 3.58
CA PHE A 157 27.34 -42.44 4.76
C PHE A 157 28.77 -42.71 5.26
N GLY A 158 29.58 -43.48 4.51
CA GLY A 158 31.01 -43.67 4.80
C GLY A 158 31.34 -44.65 5.94
N PHE A 159 30.39 -45.49 6.37
CA PHE A 159 30.59 -46.52 7.40
C PHE A 159 31.20 -47.82 6.83
N VAL A 160 32.16 -47.70 5.92
CA VAL A 160 32.77 -48.83 5.20
C VAL A 160 33.58 -49.76 6.13
N PRO A 161 34.37 -49.26 7.11
CA PRO A 161 35.10 -50.14 8.03
C PRO A 161 34.15 -51.02 8.87
N ASP A 162 33.07 -50.44 9.39
CA ASP A 162 32.06 -51.16 10.19
C ASP A 162 31.30 -52.20 9.35
N LEU A 163 30.99 -51.86 8.09
CA LEU A 163 30.41 -52.81 7.13
C LEU A 163 31.37 -53.97 6.85
N THR A 164 32.65 -53.68 6.63
CA THR A 164 33.68 -54.69 6.31
C THR A 164 33.86 -55.65 7.47
N HIS A 165 33.97 -55.11 8.70
CA HIS A 165 34.05 -55.90 9.93
C HIS A 165 32.78 -56.74 10.15
N TYR A 166 31.59 -56.17 9.94
CA TYR A 166 30.31 -56.90 10.08
C TYR A 166 30.15 -58.02 9.04
N LEU A 167 30.48 -57.77 7.78
CA LEU A 167 30.41 -58.77 6.71
C LEU A 167 31.46 -59.87 6.91
N TYR A 168 32.65 -59.53 7.39
CA TYR A 168 33.70 -60.50 7.69
C TYR A 168 33.31 -61.40 8.86
N THR A 169 32.86 -60.81 9.98
CA THR A 169 32.42 -61.54 11.19
C THR A 169 31.26 -62.50 10.91
N ASN A 170 30.37 -62.16 9.98
CA ASN A 170 29.22 -63.00 9.58
C ASN A 170 29.54 -63.96 8.41
N ASN A 171 30.80 -64.13 8.01
CA ASN A 171 31.26 -65.01 6.91
C ASN A 171 30.66 -64.68 5.53
N MET A 172 30.40 -63.40 5.25
CA MET A 172 29.79 -62.92 4.01
C MET A 172 30.82 -62.39 2.99
N LEU A 173 31.93 -63.12 2.74
CA LEU A 173 33.06 -62.69 1.89
C LEU A 173 32.66 -62.35 0.44
N ARG A 174 31.66 -63.03 -0.12
CA ARG A 174 31.13 -62.74 -1.47
C ARG A 174 30.52 -61.35 -1.59
N TYR A 175 29.98 -60.81 -0.49
CA TYR A 175 29.47 -59.45 -0.45
C TYR A 175 30.59 -58.41 -0.36
N ILE A 176 31.74 -58.74 0.26
CA ILE A 176 32.93 -57.88 0.29
C ILE A 176 33.56 -57.79 -1.11
N GLU A 177 33.77 -58.92 -1.78
CA GLU A 177 34.24 -58.93 -3.18
C GLU A 177 33.25 -58.23 -4.11
N GLY A 178 31.94 -58.52 -3.95
CA GLY A 178 30.89 -57.86 -4.70
C GLY A 178 30.83 -56.35 -4.48
N TYR A 179 31.08 -55.88 -3.25
CA TYR A 179 31.13 -54.47 -2.89
C TYR A 179 32.30 -53.76 -3.57
N VAL A 180 33.51 -54.30 -3.43
CA VAL A 180 34.73 -53.71 -4.01
C VAL A 180 34.73 -53.77 -5.54
N GLN A 181 34.17 -54.82 -6.15
CA GLN A 181 34.15 -54.98 -7.61
C GLN A 181 32.99 -54.25 -8.30
N LYS A 182 31.78 -54.27 -7.72
CA LYS A 182 30.55 -53.81 -8.41
C LYS A 182 29.93 -52.55 -7.84
N VAL A 183 30.17 -52.22 -6.57
CA VAL A 183 29.53 -51.10 -5.89
C VAL A 183 30.45 -49.88 -5.90
N ASN A 184 31.63 -49.99 -5.27
CA ASN A 184 32.55 -48.86 -5.19
C ASN A 184 34.03 -49.29 -5.08
N PRO A 185 34.75 -49.35 -6.22
CA PRO A 185 36.19 -49.65 -6.25
C PRO A 185 37.08 -48.62 -5.53
N GLY A 186 36.61 -47.38 -5.38
CA GLY A 186 37.38 -46.29 -4.75
C GLY A 186 37.63 -46.49 -3.25
N ASN A 187 36.73 -47.21 -2.57
CA ASN A 187 36.85 -47.51 -1.13
C ASN A 187 37.75 -48.73 -0.84
N ALA A 188 38.36 -49.32 -1.87
CA ALA A 188 39.24 -50.47 -1.73
C ALA A 188 40.42 -50.28 -0.76
N PRO A 189 41.11 -49.11 -0.66
CA PRO A 189 42.18 -48.93 0.33
C PRO A 189 41.70 -49.03 1.78
N LEU A 190 40.48 -48.54 2.08
CA LEU A 190 39.90 -48.62 3.42
C LEU A 190 39.50 -50.06 3.77
N VAL A 191 38.95 -50.79 2.78
CA VAL A 191 38.66 -52.21 2.93
C VAL A 191 39.95 -53.01 3.12
N VAL A 192 41.00 -52.73 2.36
CA VAL A 192 42.33 -53.36 2.53
C VAL A 192 42.93 -53.01 3.90
N GLY A 193 42.82 -51.76 4.34
CA GLY A 193 43.27 -51.33 5.66
C GLY A 193 42.58 -52.10 6.79
N GLN A 194 41.24 -52.19 6.75
CA GLN A 194 40.47 -52.94 7.74
C GLN A 194 40.74 -54.45 7.66
N LEU A 195 40.89 -55.03 6.46
CA LEU A 195 41.25 -56.44 6.29
C LEU A 195 42.66 -56.75 6.80
N LEU A 196 43.59 -55.80 6.73
CA LEU A 196 44.91 -55.91 7.36
C LEU A 196 44.81 -55.87 8.89
N ASP A 197 43.89 -55.09 9.44
CA ASP A 197 43.64 -55.01 10.89
C ASP A 197 42.90 -56.26 11.41
N ASP A 198 41.99 -56.84 10.63
CA ASP A 198 41.24 -58.07 10.94
C ASP A 198 42.05 -59.36 10.66
N GLU A 199 43.36 -59.26 10.41
CA GLU A 199 44.31 -60.37 10.14
C GLU A 199 43.91 -61.29 8.97
N CYS A 200 43.36 -60.71 7.89
CA CYS A 200 43.02 -61.48 6.69
C CYS A 200 44.26 -62.03 5.96
N PRO A 201 44.21 -63.22 5.33
CA PRO A 201 45.35 -63.78 4.59
C PRO A 201 45.88 -62.86 3.47
N GLU A 202 47.20 -62.66 3.39
CA GLU A 202 47.85 -61.80 2.39
C GLU A 202 47.51 -62.18 0.95
N ASP A 203 47.23 -63.46 0.67
CA ASP A 203 46.84 -63.94 -0.67
C ASP A 203 45.47 -63.43 -1.09
N PHE A 204 44.53 -63.29 -0.15
CA PHE A 204 43.22 -62.68 -0.41
C PHE A 204 43.38 -61.18 -0.68
N ILE A 205 44.24 -60.49 0.07
CA ILE A 205 44.51 -59.05 -0.12
C ILE A 205 45.23 -58.79 -1.45
N LYS A 206 46.25 -59.58 -1.79
CA LYS A 206 46.93 -59.53 -3.09
C LYS A 206 45.95 -59.84 -4.23
N GLY A 207 45.08 -60.84 -4.05
CA GLY A 207 44.01 -61.17 -4.98
C GLY A 207 43.01 -60.02 -5.16
N LEU A 208 42.62 -59.36 -4.08
CA LEU A 208 41.72 -58.20 -4.10
C LEU A 208 42.37 -57.02 -4.84
N ILE A 209 43.61 -56.66 -4.51
CA ILE A 209 44.38 -55.57 -5.16
C ILE A 209 44.60 -55.86 -6.64
N LEU A 210 44.98 -57.11 -6.97
CA LEU A 210 45.14 -57.56 -8.36
C LEU A 210 43.83 -57.76 -9.11
N SER A 211 42.66 -57.77 -8.45
CA SER A 211 41.37 -57.87 -9.13
C SER A 211 40.81 -56.50 -9.55
N VAL A 212 41.17 -55.45 -8.80
CA VAL A 212 40.68 -54.08 -9.03
C VAL A 212 41.65 -53.24 -9.89
N ARG A 213 42.94 -53.63 -9.95
CA ARG A 213 44.07 -53.07 -10.75
C ARG A 213 43.95 -51.61 -11.20
N SER A 214 43.14 -51.33 -12.22
CA SER A 214 43.04 -50.04 -12.91
C SER A 214 42.23 -48.97 -12.18
N LEU A 215 41.46 -49.32 -11.14
CA LEU A 215 40.56 -48.40 -10.44
C LEU A 215 40.99 -48.07 -8.99
N LEU A 216 42.19 -48.52 -8.59
CA LEU A 216 42.72 -48.32 -7.24
C LEU A 216 43.42 -46.96 -7.09
N PRO A 217 43.04 -46.13 -6.10
CA PRO A 217 43.82 -44.95 -5.76
C PRO A 217 45.10 -45.37 -5.03
N VAL A 218 46.25 -45.04 -5.63
CA VAL A 218 47.58 -45.52 -5.18
C VAL A 218 48.05 -44.80 -3.92
N GLU A 219 47.79 -43.50 -3.79
CA GLU A 219 48.23 -42.68 -2.65
C GLU A 219 47.66 -43.18 -1.29
N PRO A 220 46.33 -43.35 -1.11
CA PRO A 220 45.77 -43.89 0.13
C PRO A 220 46.25 -45.31 0.43
N LEU A 221 46.49 -46.13 -0.61
CA LEU A 221 46.99 -47.49 -0.45
C LEU A 221 48.44 -47.52 0.05
N VAL A 222 49.28 -46.62 -0.46
CA VAL A 222 50.68 -46.46 -0.01
C VAL A 222 50.71 -45.96 1.42
N GLU A 223 49.87 -44.99 1.80
CA GLU A 223 49.80 -44.48 3.18
C GLU A 223 49.34 -45.54 4.18
N GLU A 224 48.28 -46.29 3.87
CA GLU A 224 47.77 -47.36 4.74
C GLU A 224 48.77 -48.53 4.88
N CYS A 225 49.60 -48.76 3.86
CA CYS A 225 50.72 -49.69 3.91
C CYS A 225 51.97 -49.12 4.64
N GLU A 226 52.24 -47.81 4.52
CA GLU A 226 53.36 -47.08 5.17
C GLU A 226 53.16 -47.05 6.68
N LYS A 227 51.95 -46.71 7.15
CA LYS A 227 51.60 -46.73 8.59
C LYS A 227 51.84 -48.11 9.23
N ARG A 228 51.61 -49.18 8.48
CA ARG A 228 51.74 -50.57 8.95
C ARG A 228 53.11 -51.20 8.62
N ASN A 229 54.08 -50.43 8.10
CA ASN A 229 55.43 -50.88 7.69
C ASN A 229 55.44 -52.04 6.67
N ARG A 230 54.43 -52.13 5.79
CA ARG A 230 54.28 -53.18 4.77
C ARG A 230 54.40 -52.66 3.34
N LEU A 231 55.17 -51.58 3.10
CA LEU A 231 55.40 -50.98 1.76
C LEU A 231 55.96 -51.95 0.71
N ARG A 232 56.63 -53.03 1.13
CA ARG A 232 57.13 -54.10 0.24
C ARG A 232 56.01 -54.93 -0.42
N LEU A 233 54.80 -54.96 0.15
CA LEU A 233 53.65 -55.64 -0.46
C LEU A 233 53.23 -54.98 -1.79
N LEU A 234 53.59 -53.71 -1.98
CA LEU A 234 53.26 -52.93 -3.17
C LEU A 234 54.34 -52.95 -4.25
N THR A 235 55.51 -53.57 -4.01
CA THR A 235 56.63 -53.54 -4.97
C THR A 235 56.26 -54.10 -6.34
N GLN A 236 55.65 -55.29 -6.40
CA GLN A 236 55.22 -55.89 -7.67
C GLN A 236 54.16 -55.02 -8.37
N PHE A 237 53.26 -54.39 -7.62
CA PHE A 237 52.24 -53.50 -8.17
C PHE A 237 52.85 -52.21 -8.74
N LEU A 238 53.76 -51.55 -8.01
CA LEU A 238 54.38 -50.27 -8.41
C LEU A 238 55.36 -50.44 -9.57
N GLU A 239 56.14 -51.53 -9.60
CA GLU A 239 57.04 -51.83 -10.73
C GLU A 239 56.26 -52.14 -12.00
N HIS A 240 55.13 -52.87 -11.89
CA HIS A 240 54.24 -53.09 -13.03
C HIS A 240 53.66 -51.76 -13.55
N LEU A 241 53.19 -50.87 -12.68
CA LEU A 241 52.68 -49.55 -13.07
C LEU A 241 53.72 -48.67 -13.77
N VAL A 242 54.98 -48.69 -13.31
CA VAL A 242 56.08 -47.94 -13.96
C VAL A 242 56.46 -48.56 -15.30
N SER A 243 56.46 -49.90 -15.41
CA SER A 243 56.72 -50.61 -16.67
C SER A 243 55.63 -50.38 -17.73
N GLU A 244 54.39 -50.16 -17.29
CA GLU A 244 53.24 -49.80 -18.13
C GLU A 244 53.24 -48.30 -18.52
N GLY A 245 54.19 -47.51 -17.98
CA GLY A 245 54.39 -46.11 -18.35
C GLY A 245 53.63 -45.09 -17.48
N SER A 246 53.23 -45.44 -16.25
CA SER A 246 52.63 -44.48 -15.32
C SER A 246 53.57 -43.29 -15.08
N GLN A 247 53.02 -42.08 -15.06
CA GLN A 247 53.71 -40.82 -14.73
C GLN A 247 53.34 -40.32 -13.32
N ASP A 248 52.67 -41.15 -12.51
CA ASP A 248 52.14 -40.73 -11.22
C ASP A 248 53.25 -40.36 -10.24
N VAL A 249 53.17 -39.15 -9.68
CA VAL A 249 54.16 -38.60 -8.75
C VAL A 249 54.27 -39.46 -7.50
N HIS A 250 53.15 -40.00 -7.00
CA HIS A 250 53.11 -40.84 -5.80
C HIS A 250 53.78 -42.20 -6.02
N VAL A 251 53.67 -42.77 -7.23
CA VAL A 251 54.37 -44.00 -7.62
C VAL A 251 55.88 -43.75 -7.65
N HIS A 252 56.31 -42.64 -8.24
CA HIS A 252 57.71 -42.23 -8.32
C HIS A 252 58.30 -41.80 -6.97
N ASN A 253 57.50 -41.20 -6.09
CA ASN A 253 57.89 -40.84 -4.73
C ASN A 253 58.07 -42.09 -3.87
N ALA A 254 57.13 -43.04 -3.93
CA ALA A 254 57.24 -44.32 -3.24
C ALA A 254 58.47 -45.10 -3.76
N LEU A 255 58.68 -45.13 -5.08
CA LEU A 255 59.85 -45.74 -5.69
C LEU A 255 61.15 -45.01 -5.31
N GLY A 256 61.16 -43.67 -5.29
CA GLY A 256 62.30 -42.85 -4.90
C GLY A 256 62.70 -43.05 -3.44
N LYS A 257 61.72 -43.13 -2.53
CA LYS A 257 61.95 -43.52 -1.13
C LYS A 257 62.56 -44.93 -1.05
N ILE A 258 62.02 -45.90 -1.80
CA ILE A 258 62.55 -47.28 -1.86
C ILE A 258 63.99 -47.32 -2.43
N ILE A 259 64.32 -46.51 -3.45
CA ILE A 259 65.65 -46.46 -4.08
C ILE A 259 66.68 -45.81 -3.15
N ILE A 260 66.31 -44.72 -2.44
CA ILE A 260 67.17 -44.09 -1.44
C ILE A 260 67.40 -45.05 -0.26
N ASP A 261 66.40 -45.83 0.14
CA ASP A 261 66.55 -46.90 1.14
C ASP A 261 67.41 -48.07 0.68
N SER A 262 67.37 -48.39 -0.62
CA SER A 262 68.15 -49.45 -1.24
C SER A 262 69.57 -49.01 -1.66
N ASN A 263 69.90 -47.71 -1.53
CA ASN A 263 71.19 -47.07 -1.85
C ASN A 263 71.73 -47.32 -3.27
N ASN A 264 70.85 -47.32 -4.28
CA ASN A 264 71.21 -47.56 -5.68
C ASN A 264 71.24 -46.23 -6.49
N ASN A 265 72.43 -45.65 -6.72
CA ASN A 265 72.70 -44.42 -7.51
C ASN A 265 71.70 -43.24 -7.39
N PRO A 266 71.67 -42.52 -6.25
CA PRO A 266 70.69 -41.46 -5.98
C PRO A 266 70.84 -40.19 -6.84
N GLU A 267 72.05 -39.67 -7.07
CA GLU A 267 72.27 -38.43 -7.85
C GLU A 267 71.76 -38.53 -9.29
N HIS A 268 71.95 -39.69 -9.91
CA HIS A 268 71.47 -39.96 -11.25
C HIS A 268 69.94 -40.01 -11.27
N PHE A 269 69.29 -40.66 -10.29
CA PHE A 269 67.83 -40.64 -10.17
C PHE A 269 67.29 -39.22 -9.94
N LEU A 270 67.93 -38.45 -9.06
CA LEU A 270 67.51 -37.08 -8.72
C LEU A 270 67.63 -36.10 -9.89
N THR A 271 68.63 -36.29 -10.75
CA THR A 271 68.86 -35.43 -11.93
C THR A 271 68.07 -35.90 -13.16
N THR A 272 67.88 -37.21 -13.32
CA THR A 272 67.35 -37.81 -14.56
C THR A 272 65.85 -38.05 -14.52
N ASN A 273 65.27 -38.39 -13.37
CA ASN A 273 63.86 -38.78 -13.31
C ASN A 273 62.93 -37.56 -13.19
N PRO A 274 62.11 -37.20 -14.21
CA PRO A 274 61.32 -35.96 -14.21
C PRO A 274 60.15 -35.93 -13.22
N TYR A 275 59.71 -37.08 -12.71
CA TYR A 275 58.35 -37.23 -12.16
C TYR A 275 58.24 -37.37 -10.64
N TYR A 276 59.35 -37.26 -9.89
CA TYR A 276 59.29 -37.28 -8.41
C TYR A 276 59.14 -35.86 -7.82
N ASP A 277 58.49 -35.77 -6.66
CA ASP A 277 58.36 -34.55 -5.87
C ASP A 277 59.65 -34.26 -5.09
N SER A 278 60.29 -33.15 -5.44
CA SER A 278 61.56 -32.70 -4.86
C SER A 278 61.44 -32.27 -3.39
N ARG A 279 60.25 -31.95 -2.88
CA ARG A 279 60.05 -31.61 -1.45
C ARG A 279 60.03 -32.84 -0.57
N VAL A 280 59.25 -33.85 -0.96
CA VAL A 280 59.13 -35.12 -0.21
C VAL A 280 60.46 -35.86 -0.23
N VAL A 281 61.09 -35.94 -1.41
CA VAL A 281 62.40 -36.58 -1.55
C VAL A 281 63.50 -35.72 -0.94
N GLY A 282 63.47 -34.39 -1.11
CA GLY A 282 64.43 -33.46 -0.52
C GLY A 282 64.45 -33.50 1.01
N LYS A 283 63.28 -33.51 1.67
CA LYS A 283 63.17 -33.65 3.13
C LYS A 283 63.65 -35.02 3.62
N TYR A 284 63.51 -36.05 2.78
CA TYR A 284 64.11 -37.36 3.04
C TYR A 284 65.64 -37.31 2.91
N CYS A 285 66.16 -36.56 1.93
CA CYS A 285 67.59 -36.32 1.70
C CYS A 285 68.23 -35.42 2.77
N GLU A 286 67.55 -34.42 3.34
CA GLU A 286 68.06 -33.56 4.42
C GLU A 286 68.57 -34.38 5.62
N LYS A 287 67.92 -35.51 5.92
CA LYS A 287 68.32 -36.40 7.01
C LYS A 287 69.57 -37.24 6.69
N ARG A 288 69.98 -37.33 5.42
CA ARG A 288 71.09 -38.18 4.94
C ARG A 288 72.26 -37.39 4.34
N ASP A 289 72.03 -36.43 3.44
CA ASP A 289 73.05 -35.59 2.78
C ASP A 289 72.52 -34.17 2.39
N PRO A 290 73.07 -33.07 2.96
CA PRO A 290 72.62 -31.70 2.68
C PRO A 290 72.97 -31.16 1.28
N THR A 291 74.00 -31.69 0.62
CA THR A 291 74.40 -31.21 -0.73
C THR A 291 73.48 -31.79 -1.80
N LEU A 292 73.09 -33.05 -1.64
CA LEU A 292 72.04 -33.70 -2.45
C LEU A 292 70.68 -33.03 -2.25
N ALA A 293 70.41 -32.53 -1.03
CA ALA A 293 69.23 -31.73 -0.75
C ALA A 293 69.24 -30.40 -1.55
N VAL A 294 70.37 -29.68 -1.61
CA VAL A 294 70.48 -28.46 -2.45
C VAL A 294 70.27 -28.77 -3.94
N VAL A 295 70.72 -29.92 -4.44
CA VAL A 295 70.48 -30.33 -5.84
C VAL A 295 69.01 -30.68 -6.08
N ALA A 296 68.40 -31.45 -5.18
CA ALA A 296 66.97 -31.78 -5.24
C ALA A 296 66.11 -30.50 -5.16
N TYR A 297 66.42 -29.60 -4.23
CA TYR A 297 65.71 -28.32 -4.05
C TYR A 297 65.97 -27.33 -5.18
N ARG A 298 67.17 -27.30 -5.76
CA ARG A 298 67.48 -26.46 -6.93
C ARG A 298 66.66 -26.86 -8.15
N ARG A 299 66.45 -28.17 -8.36
CA ARG A 299 65.56 -28.66 -9.41
C ARG A 299 64.09 -28.36 -9.09
N GLY A 300 63.68 -28.63 -7.86
CA GLY A 300 62.31 -28.47 -7.39
C GLY A 300 61.87 -27.03 -7.16
N GLN A 301 62.74 -26.04 -7.37
CA GLN A 301 62.48 -24.62 -7.07
C GLN A 301 61.97 -24.44 -5.62
N CYS A 302 62.58 -25.18 -4.68
CA CYS A 302 62.21 -25.18 -3.25
C CYS A 302 63.12 -24.23 -2.48
N ASP A 303 62.80 -22.94 -2.55
CA ASP A 303 63.75 -21.90 -2.12
C ASP A 303 63.77 -21.71 -0.61
N ASP A 304 62.66 -21.97 0.08
CA ASP A 304 62.58 -21.86 1.54
C ASP A 304 63.44 -22.93 2.21
N GLU A 305 63.37 -24.16 1.70
CA GLU A 305 64.20 -25.27 2.14
C GLU A 305 65.67 -25.04 1.77
N LEU A 306 65.95 -24.48 0.58
CA LEU A 306 67.31 -24.15 0.15
C LEU A 306 67.93 -23.02 1.00
N ILE A 307 67.18 -21.94 1.28
CA ILE A 307 67.61 -20.85 2.16
C ILE A 307 67.87 -21.39 3.57
N ASN A 308 66.98 -22.22 4.11
CA ASN A 308 67.18 -22.81 5.42
C ASN A 308 68.41 -23.72 5.51
N VAL A 309 68.65 -24.55 4.48
CA VAL A 309 69.83 -25.43 4.42
C VAL A 309 71.12 -24.63 4.23
N THR A 310 71.09 -23.56 3.43
CA THR A 310 72.26 -22.69 3.18
C THR A 310 72.58 -21.78 4.36
N ASN A 311 71.57 -21.22 5.04
CA ASN A 311 71.72 -20.45 6.27
C ASN A 311 72.28 -21.33 7.41
N LYS A 312 71.72 -22.54 7.62
CA LYS A 312 72.19 -23.47 8.66
C LYS A 312 73.64 -23.92 8.46
N ASN A 313 74.13 -23.97 7.21
CA ASN A 313 75.46 -24.44 6.86
C ASN A 313 76.42 -23.32 6.39
N SER A 314 76.06 -22.03 6.54
CA SER A 314 76.88 -20.85 6.18
C SER A 314 77.35 -20.76 4.71
N LEU A 315 76.50 -21.14 3.75
CA LEU A 315 76.81 -21.16 2.31
C LEU A 315 76.39 -19.87 1.55
N PHE A 316 76.69 -18.68 2.10
CA PHE A 316 76.19 -17.37 1.61
C PHE A 316 76.63 -17.00 0.18
N LYS A 317 77.75 -17.55 -0.32
CA LYS A 317 78.21 -17.32 -1.69
C LYS A 317 77.33 -18.04 -2.73
N LEU A 318 76.90 -19.27 -2.42
CA LEU A 318 75.98 -20.02 -3.29
C LEU A 318 74.57 -19.41 -3.20
N GLN A 319 74.20 -18.89 -2.02
CA GLN A 319 72.97 -18.16 -1.80
C GLN A 319 72.91 -16.85 -2.61
N ALA A 320 73.93 -15.98 -2.54
CA ALA A 320 73.95 -14.72 -3.29
C ALA A 320 73.90 -14.95 -4.82
N ARG A 321 74.57 -15.99 -5.33
CA ARG A 321 74.49 -16.38 -6.74
C ARG A 321 73.10 -16.89 -7.11
N TYR A 322 72.54 -17.76 -6.28
CA TYR A 322 71.20 -18.30 -6.50
C TYR A 322 70.14 -17.20 -6.51
N VAL A 323 70.22 -16.25 -5.56
CA VAL A 323 69.26 -15.14 -5.44
C VAL A 323 69.34 -14.19 -6.64
N VAL A 324 70.55 -13.85 -7.10
CA VAL A 324 70.74 -12.98 -8.27
C VAL A 324 70.40 -13.69 -9.59
N GLU A 325 70.70 -14.98 -9.75
CA GLU A 325 70.35 -15.76 -10.94
C GLU A 325 68.84 -15.99 -11.07
N ARG A 326 68.15 -16.22 -9.94
CA ARG A 326 66.72 -16.51 -9.94
C ARG A 326 65.86 -15.27 -10.28
N MET A 327 66.36 -14.08 -9.97
CA MET A 327 65.67 -12.80 -10.24
C MET A 327 64.24 -12.72 -9.67
N ASP A 328 63.95 -13.48 -8.62
CA ASP A 328 62.59 -13.61 -8.08
C ASP A 328 62.33 -12.67 -6.90
N GLY A 329 61.21 -11.93 -6.97
CA GLY A 329 60.84 -10.89 -6.00
C GLY A 329 60.53 -11.43 -4.60
N ASP A 330 59.80 -12.55 -4.52
CA ASP A 330 59.40 -13.15 -3.24
C ASP A 330 60.62 -13.69 -2.47
N LEU A 331 61.63 -14.15 -3.20
CA LEU A 331 62.91 -14.59 -2.64
C LEU A 331 63.67 -13.40 -2.05
N TRP A 332 63.72 -12.28 -2.77
CA TRP A 332 64.36 -11.07 -2.31
C TRP A 332 63.71 -10.52 -1.04
N GLU A 333 62.37 -10.54 -0.95
CA GLU A 333 61.65 -10.04 0.23
C GLU A 333 61.96 -10.85 1.49
N LYS A 334 61.97 -12.19 1.40
CA LYS A 334 62.32 -13.08 2.52
C LYS A 334 63.75 -12.88 3.00
N VAL A 335 64.66 -12.69 2.04
CA VAL A 335 66.08 -12.62 2.30
C VAL A 335 66.49 -11.23 2.82
N LEU A 336 65.85 -10.17 2.34
CA LEU A 336 66.04 -8.79 2.77
C LEU A 336 65.17 -8.39 3.98
N ASN A 337 64.48 -9.34 4.61
CA ASN A 337 63.65 -9.08 5.78
C ASN A 337 64.50 -8.50 6.93
N PRO A 338 64.10 -7.39 7.58
CA PRO A 338 64.80 -6.81 8.73
C PRO A 338 65.03 -7.74 9.92
N GLU A 339 64.22 -8.79 10.11
CA GLU A 339 64.42 -9.77 11.18
C GLU A 339 65.53 -10.80 10.90
N ASN A 340 66.06 -10.85 9.68
CA ASN A 340 67.09 -11.81 9.31
C ASN A 340 68.48 -11.36 9.80
N GLU A 341 69.08 -12.11 10.72
CA GLU A 341 70.39 -11.80 11.32
C GLU A 341 71.52 -11.71 10.28
N TYR A 342 71.40 -12.40 9.15
CA TYR A 342 72.43 -12.47 8.10
C TYR A 342 72.20 -11.48 6.94
N ARG A 343 71.18 -10.60 7.03
CA ARG A 343 70.80 -9.63 5.98
C ARG A 343 71.98 -8.79 5.49
N ARG A 344 72.76 -8.23 6.41
CA ARG A 344 73.88 -7.33 6.07
C ARG A 344 75.02 -8.06 5.35
N GLN A 345 75.37 -9.26 5.80
CA GLN A 345 76.42 -10.06 5.18
C GLN A 345 76.07 -10.47 3.75
N LEU A 346 74.78 -10.72 3.49
CA LEU A 346 74.31 -10.99 2.15
C LEU A 346 74.29 -9.72 1.28
N ILE A 347 73.77 -8.58 1.78
CA ILE A 347 73.74 -7.31 1.04
C ILE A 347 75.16 -6.88 0.65
N ASP A 348 76.12 -6.97 1.59
CA ASP A 348 77.51 -6.65 1.33
C ASP A 348 78.08 -7.52 0.20
N GLN A 349 77.80 -8.84 0.19
CA GLN A 349 78.25 -9.76 -0.86
C GLN A 349 77.52 -9.56 -2.19
N VAL A 350 76.27 -9.10 -2.17
CA VAL A 350 75.50 -8.74 -3.38
C VAL A 350 76.11 -7.50 -4.04
N VAL A 351 76.38 -6.44 -3.26
CA VAL A 351 76.97 -5.18 -3.74
C VAL A 351 78.44 -5.36 -4.13
N SER A 352 79.23 -6.15 -3.38
CA SER A 352 80.67 -6.30 -3.63
C SER A 352 81.04 -7.36 -4.66
N THR A 353 80.27 -8.44 -4.78
CA THR A 353 80.70 -9.66 -5.50
C THR A 353 79.75 -10.02 -6.63
N ALA A 354 78.44 -10.12 -6.36
CA ALA A 354 77.49 -10.62 -7.35
C ALA A 354 77.16 -9.60 -8.46
N LEU A 355 77.00 -8.31 -8.11
CA LEU A 355 76.61 -7.27 -9.08
C LEU A 355 77.77 -6.76 -9.97
N PRO A 356 79.02 -6.57 -9.47
CA PRO A 356 80.14 -6.19 -10.34
C PRO A 356 80.52 -7.26 -11.37
N GLU A 357 80.28 -8.53 -11.06
CA GLU A 357 80.48 -9.66 -12.00
C GLU A 357 79.30 -9.81 -12.98
N SER A 358 78.11 -9.31 -12.63
CA SER A 358 76.92 -9.38 -13.48
C SER A 358 77.05 -8.44 -14.68
N LYS A 359 76.89 -9.00 -15.89
CA LYS A 359 76.91 -8.24 -17.16
C LYS A 359 75.50 -7.96 -17.69
N SER A 360 74.46 -8.46 -17.03
CA SER A 360 73.07 -8.35 -17.48
C SER A 360 72.36 -7.17 -16.80
N PRO A 361 71.80 -6.22 -17.59
CA PRO A 361 70.99 -5.12 -17.05
C PRO A 361 69.75 -5.59 -16.27
N GLU A 362 69.22 -6.76 -16.59
CA GLU A 362 68.02 -7.34 -15.98
C GLU A 362 68.26 -7.76 -14.51
N GLN A 363 69.44 -8.32 -14.20
CA GLN A 363 69.81 -8.69 -12.83
C GLN A 363 70.00 -7.45 -11.95
N VAL A 364 70.62 -6.40 -12.50
CA VAL A 364 70.78 -5.11 -11.82
C VAL A 364 69.42 -4.46 -11.58
N SER A 365 68.54 -4.44 -12.59
CA SER A 365 67.16 -3.94 -12.48
C SER A 365 66.36 -4.68 -11.41
N ALA A 366 66.39 -6.01 -11.40
CA ALA A 366 65.67 -6.83 -10.41
C ALA A 366 66.19 -6.56 -8.99
N THR A 367 67.50 -6.39 -8.83
CA THR A 367 68.12 -6.10 -7.53
C THR A 367 67.80 -4.68 -7.04
N VAL A 368 67.83 -3.68 -7.94
CA VAL A 368 67.42 -2.30 -7.64
C VAL A 368 65.95 -2.24 -7.22
N LYS A 369 65.07 -2.97 -7.92
CA LYS A 369 63.64 -3.07 -7.57
C LYS A 369 63.46 -3.72 -6.20
N ALA A 370 64.19 -4.80 -5.91
CA ALA A 370 64.17 -5.45 -4.61
C ALA A 370 64.63 -4.51 -3.47
N PHE A 371 65.67 -3.70 -3.70
CA PHE A 371 66.16 -2.74 -2.71
C PHE A 371 65.20 -1.57 -2.51
N MET A 372 64.47 -1.15 -3.55
CA MET A 372 63.41 -0.14 -3.43
C MET A 372 62.26 -0.66 -2.58
N THR A 373 61.83 -1.91 -2.80
CA THR A 373 60.77 -2.55 -1.99
C THR A 373 61.21 -2.73 -0.53
N ALA A 374 62.50 -2.96 -0.29
CA ALA A 374 63.07 -3.14 1.05
C ALA A 374 63.39 -1.82 1.80
N ASP A 375 63.01 -0.67 1.22
CA ASP A 375 63.16 0.70 1.76
C ASP A 375 64.59 1.05 2.21
N LEU A 376 65.57 0.84 1.32
CA LEU A 376 66.99 1.15 1.55
C LEU A 376 67.48 2.29 0.63
N PRO A 377 66.96 3.53 0.77
CA PRO A 377 67.21 4.62 -0.20
C PRO A 377 68.67 5.09 -0.25
N HIS A 378 69.40 5.06 0.87
CA HIS A 378 70.79 5.50 0.93
C HIS A 378 71.73 4.55 0.19
N GLU A 379 71.55 3.24 0.38
CA GLU A 379 72.33 2.19 -0.30
C GLU A 379 72.00 2.17 -1.80
N LEU A 380 70.75 2.50 -2.16
CA LEU A 380 70.28 2.67 -3.53
C LEU A 380 70.92 3.89 -4.23
N ILE A 381 71.00 5.04 -3.55
CA ILE A 381 71.67 6.23 -4.09
C ILE A 381 73.16 5.95 -4.28
N GLU A 382 73.83 5.32 -3.32
CA GLU A 382 75.26 4.98 -3.46
C GLU A 382 75.51 4.00 -4.62
N LEU A 383 74.63 3.01 -4.79
CA LEU A 383 74.67 2.05 -5.89
C LEU A 383 74.39 2.74 -7.25
N LEU A 384 73.36 3.58 -7.32
CA LEU A 384 72.99 4.29 -8.55
C LEU A 384 74.00 5.39 -8.92
N GLU A 385 74.56 6.13 -7.97
CA GLU A 385 75.63 7.09 -8.25
C GLU A 385 76.88 6.38 -8.80
N LYS A 386 77.30 5.26 -8.21
CA LYS A 386 78.43 4.46 -8.71
C LYS A 386 78.15 3.89 -10.11
N ILE A 387 76.93 3.44 -10.39
CA ILE A 387 76.58 2.84 -11.68
C ILE A 387 76.36 3.92 -12.76
N VAL A 388 75.65 5.00 -12.47
CA VAL A 388 75.23 6.03 -13.45
C VAL A 388 76.33 7.08 -13.66
N LEU A 389 77.06 7.48 -12.62
CA LEU A 389 78.11 8.51 -12.73
C LEU A 389 79.51 7.93 -13.00
N GLN A 390 79.84 6.71 -12.52
CA GLN A 390 81.20 6.15 -12.66
C GLN A 390 81.33 5.05 -13.72
N ASN A 391 80.26 4.32 -14.07
CA ASN A 391 80.33 3.24 -15.04
C ASN A 391 79.82 3.67 -16.43
N SER A 392 80.73 3.73 -17.41
CA SER A 392 80.44 4.25 -18.76
C SER A 392 79.37 3.46 -19.50
N ALA A 393 79.19 2.17 -19.20
CA ALA A 393 78.20 1.31 -19.86
C ALA A 393 76.73 1.61 -19.46
N PHE A 394 76.51 2.28 -18.32
CA PHE A 394 75.15 2.50 -17.78
C PHE A 394 74.77 3.99 -17.66
N SER A 395 75.71 4.91 -17.89
CA SER A 395 75.49 6.37 -17.85
C SER A 395 74.41 6.89 -18.81
N GLY A 396 74.19 6.22 -19.95
CA GLY A 396 73.18 6.60 -20.95
C GLY A 396 71.79 6.02 -20.73
N ASN A 397 71.56 5.23 -19.67
CA ASN A 397 70.29 4.53 -19.49
C ASN A 397 69.20 5.45 -18.92
N PHE A 398 68.18 5.72 -19.74
CA PHE A 398 67.00 6.52 -19.42
C PHE A 398 66.33 6.13 -18.09
N ASN A 399 66.11 4.83 -17.88
CA ASN A 399 65.42 4.33 -16.67
C ASN A 399 66.24 4.55 -15.39
N LEU A 400 67.57 4.47 -15.46
CA LEU A 400 68.43 4.67 -14.29
C LEU A 400 68.59 6.16 -13.95
N GLN A 401 68.59 7.04 -14.96
CA GLN A 401 68.56 8.50 -14.74
C GLN A 401 67.22 8.93 -14.12
N ASN A 402 66.10 8.40 -14.61
CA ASN A 402 64.78 8.62 -14.00
C ASN A 402 64.76 8.16 -12.55
N LEU A 403 65.24 6.94 -12.27
CA LEU A 403 65.30 6.42 -10.91
C LEU A 403 66.19 7.28 -10.01
N LEU A 404 67.34 7.76 -10.48
CA LEU A 404 68.21 8.64 -9.70
C LEU A 404 67.50 9.94 -9.31
N ILE A 405 66.84 10.61 -10.25
CA ILE A 405 66.12 11.86 -9.97
C ILE A 405 64.92 11.59 -9.05
N LEU A 406 64.12 10.55 -9.30
CA LEU A 406 62.96 10.20 -8.47
C LEU A 406 63.35 9.81 -7.04
N THR A 407 64.47 9.09 -6.88
CA THR A 407 64.98 8.71 -5.55
C THR A 407 65.58 9.93 -4.84
N ALA A 408 66.24 10.83 -5.58
CA ALA A 408 66.74 12.10 -5.04
C ALA A 408 65.60 13.03 -4.59
N ILE A 409 64.51 13.14 -5.36
CA ILE A 409 63.31 13.91 -4.96
C ILE A 409 62.76 13.41 -3.61
N LYS A 410 62.78 12.09 -3.37
CA LYS A 410 62.26 11.49 -2.13
C LYS A 410 63.23 11.56 -0.94
N ALA A 411 64.54 11.49 -1.17
CA ALA A 411 65.52 11.31 -0.10
C ALA A 411 66.48 12.50 0.11
N ASP A 412 66.82 13.28 -0.93
CA ASP A 412 67.69 14.47 -0.84
C ASP A 412 67.32 15.53 -1.89
N PRO A 413 66.34 16.41 -1.60
CA PRO A 413 65.83 17.42 -2.53
C PRO A 413 66.88 18.45 -2.98
N SER A 414 67.94 18.66 -2.20
CA SER A 414 68.96 19.68 -2.46
C SER A 414 69.76 19.43 -3.75
N ARG A 415 69.87 18.17 -4.17
CA ARG A 415 70.65 17.76 -5.35
C ARG A 415 69.83 17.68 -6.62
N VAL A 416 68.50 17.79 -6.52
CA VAL A 416 67.56 17.61 -7.65
C VAL A 416 67.81 18.66 -8.74
N MET A 417 68.03 19.92 -8.36
CA MET A 417 68.30 21.00 -9.33
C MET A 417 69.63 20.77 -10.08
N ASP A 418 70.66 20.29 -9.39
CA ASP A 418 71.94 19.93 -10.00
C ASP A 418 71.79 18.75 -10.97
N TYR A 419 70.96 17.76 -10.63
CA TYR A 419 70.64 16.63 -11.52
C TYR A 419 69.83 17.06 -12.74
N ILE A 420 68.84 17.94 -12.60
CA ILE A 420 68.04 18.49 -13.72
C ILE A 420 68.93 19.28 -14.70
N ASN A 421 69.93 20.00 -14.20
CA ASN A 421 70.86 20.75 -15.02
C ASN A 421 71.90 19.88 -15.74
N ARG A 422 72.31 18.75 -15.14
CA ARG A 422 73.38 17.88 -15.67
C ARG A 422 72.88 16.67 -16.48
N LEU A 423 71.67 16.22 -16.23
CA LEU A 423 71.06 15.09 -16.93
C LEU A 423 70.18 15.61 -18.06
N ASP A 424 70.27 14.95 -19.22
CA ASP A 424 69.53 15.34 -20.43
C ASP A 424 68.61 14.23 -20.95
N ASN A 425 68.74 13.00 -20.44
CA ASN A 425 68.02 11.83 -20.96
C ASN A 425 67.08 11.22 -19.89
N PHE A 426 66.16 12.03 -19.39
CA PHE A 426 65.13 11.66 -18.42
C PHE A 426 63.73 12.08 -18.88
N ASP A 427 62.70 11.51 -18.28
CA ASP A 427 61.29 11.76 -18.62
C ASP A 427 60.81 13.11 -18.05
N GLY A 428 60.79 14.14 -18.88
CA GLY A 428 60.34 15.48 -18.50
C GLY A 428 58.93 15.52 -17.86
N PRO A 429 57.89 14.99 -18.52
CA PRO A 429 56.54 14.90 -17.96
C PRO A 429 56.47 14.16 -16.61
N ALA A 430 56.99 12.93 -16.54
CA ALA A 430 56.84 12.10 -15.34
C ALA A 430 57.63 12.64 -14.15
N VAL A 431 58.85 13.12 -14.38
CA VAL A 431 59.67 13.75 -13.32
C VAL A 431 59.08 15.10 -12.90
N GLY A 432 58.53 15.87 -13.85
CA GLY A 432 57.85 17.12 -13.56
C GLY A 432 56.62 16.95 -12.67
N GLU A 433 55.77 15.94 -12.93
CA GLU A 433 54.60 15.63 -12.10
C GLU A 433 55.00 15.19 -10.68
N VAL A 434 55.99 14.31 -10.55
CA VAL A 434 56.48 13.88 -9.24
C VAL A 434 57.13 15.04 -8.47
N ALA A 435 57.80 15.97 -9.16
CA ALA A 435 58.32 17.18 -8.54
C ALA A 435 57.20 18.11 -8.03
N VAL A 436 56.08 18.21 -8.77
CA VAL A 436 54.88 18.94 -8.31
C VAL A 436 54.27 18.28 -7.07
N GLU A 437 54.14 16.96 -7.03
CA GLU A 437 53.67 16.21 -5.85
C GLU A 437 54.59 16.42 -4.64
N ALA A 438 55.90 16.52 -4.87
CA ALA A 438 56.90 16.76 -3.83
C ALA A 438 57.07 18.25 -3.44
N GLN A 439 56.20 19.14 -3.93
CA GLN A 439 56.22 20.60 -3.67
C GLN A 439 57.46 21.35 -4.19
N LEU A 440 58.19 20.78 -5.15
CA LEU A 440 59.35 21.38 -5.82
C LEU A 440 58.91 22.13 -7.09
N TYR A 441 58.17 23.23 -6.91
CA TYR A 441 57.46 23.91 -8.00
C TYR A 441 58.37 24.70 -8.95
N GLU A 442 59.51 25.21 -8.49
CA GLU A 442 60.47 25.92 -9.35
C GLU A 442 61.25 24.95 -10.24
N GLU A 443 61.63 23.80 -9.67
CA GLU A 443 62.26 22.69 -10.36
C GLU A 443 61.30 22.09 -11.39
N ALA A 444 60.02 21.88 -11.03
CA ALA A 444 58.99 21.43 -11.96
C ALA A 444 58.79 22.43 -13.12
N PHE A 445 58.70 23.74 -12.84
CA PHE A 445 58.60 24.76 -13.89
C PHE A 445 59.83 24.76 -14.81
N ALA A 446 61.03 24.60 -14.26
CA ALA A 446 62.27 24.51 -15.03
C ALA A 446 62.30 23.25 -15.92
N ILE A 447 61.83 22.10 -15.41
CA ILE A 447 61.68 20.86 -16.18
C ILE A 447 60.69 21.08 -17.33
N PHE A 448 59.47 21.55 -17.07
CA PHE A 448 58.46 21.74 -18.13
C PHE A 448 58.91 22.77 -19.17
N LYS A 449 59.63 23.81 -18.75
CA LYS A 449 60.25 24.79 -19.66
C LYS A 449 61.38 24.17 -20.51
N LYS A 450 62.22 23.31 -19.94
CA LYS A 450 63.32 22.63 -20.67
C LYS A 450 62.80 21.68 -21.74
N PHE A 451 61.64 21.06 -21.52
CA PHE A 451 61.01 20.11 -22.44
C PHE A 451 59.91 20.71 -23.35
N ASN A 452 59.75 22.03 -23.39
CA ASN A 452 58.73 22.75 -24.20
C ASN A 452 57.28 22.35 -23.90
N LEU A 453 56.97 21.93 -22.66
CA LEU A 453 55.62 21.58 -22.22
C LEU A 453 54.91 22.82 -21.67
N ASN A 454 54.59 23.76 -22.56
CA ASN A 454 54.10 25.11 -22.21
C ASN A 454 52.81 25.10 -21.37
N VAL A 455 51.87 24.21 -21.68
CA VAL A 455 50.60 24.09 -20.95
C VAL A 455 50.83 23.63 -19.50
N GLN A 456 51.69 22.63 -19.30
CA GLN A 456 52.03 22.13 -17.97
C GLN A 456 52.84 23.17 -17.18
N ALA A 457 53.75 23.89 -17.83
CA ALA A 457 54.50 24.99 -17.23
C ALA A 457 53.58 26.11 -16.72
N VAL A 458 52.56 26.46 -17.51
CA VAL A 458 51.56 27.47 -17.14
C VAL A 458 50.66 26.98 -16.02
N ASN A 459 50.23 25.71 -16.04
CA ASN A 459 49.45 25.13 -14.95
C ASN A 459 50.23 25.13 -13.63
N VAL A 460 51.54 24.88 -13.64
CA VAL A 460 52.37 25.01 -12.43
C VAL A 460 52.42 26.45 -11.93
N LEU A 461 52.48 27.44 -12.83
CA LEU A 461 52.41 28.86 -12.45
C LEU A 461 51.05 29.27 -11.89
N LEU A 462 49.97 28.74 -12.46
CA LEU A 462 48.59 29.09 -12.12
C LEU A 462 48.09 28.37 -10.86
N ASP A 463 48.21 27.03 -10.79
CA ASP A 463 47.62 26.21 -9.73
C ASP A 463 48.50 26.18 -8.46
N ASN A 464 49.83 26.13 -8.63
CA ASN A 464 50.76 25.92 -7.51
C ASN A 464 51.46 27.20 -7.04
N ILE A 465 51.96 28.01 -7.98
CA ILE A 465 52.64 29.29 -7.66
C ILE A 465 51.63 30.44 -7.51
N ARG A 466 50.41 30.29 -8.07
CA ARG A 466 49.31 31.27 -8.05
C ARG A 466 49.71 32.68 -8.49
N SER A 467 50.61 32.77 -9.48
CA SER A 467 51.04 34.06 -10.03
C SER A 467 50.45 34.26 -11.43
N ILE A 468 49.29 34.90 -11.47
CA ILE A 468 48.56 35.18 -12.71
C ILE A 468 49.38 36.14 -13.59
N ASP A 469 50.02 37.17 -13.02
CA ASP A 469 50.84 38.12 -13.78
C ASP A 469 52.00 37.42 -14.53
N ARG A 470 52.68 36.47 -13.87
CA ARG A 470 53.75 35.68 -14.51
C ARG A 470 53.20 34.72 -15.56
N ALA A 471 52.01 34.15 -15.34
CA ALA A 471 51.35 33.30 -16.32
C ALA A 471 50.89 34.09 -17.55
N VAL A 472 50.39 35.32 -17.36
CA VAL A 472 50.03 36.26 -18.44
C VAL A 472 51.27 36.71 -19.21
N GLU A 473 52.36 37.08 -18.53
CA GLU A 473 53.64 37.38 -19.20
C GLU A 473 54.18 36.18 -19.99
N PHE A 474 54.06 34.97 -19.45
CA PHE A 474 54.45 33.76 -20.14
C PHE A 474 53.54 33.49 -21.36
N ALA A 475 52.23 33.71 -21.23
CA ALA A 475 51.27 33.61 -22.33
C ALA A 475 51.55 34.61 -23.46
N PHE A 476 51.93 35.85 -23.12
CA PHE A 476 52.38 36.86 -24.09
C PHE A 476 53.70 36.49 -24.79
N ARG A 477 54.57 35.69 -24.16
CA ARG A 477 55.83 35.25 -24.79
C ARG A 477 55.65 34.04 -25.70
N VAL A 478 54.71 33.17 -25.37
CA VAL A 478 54.47 31.90 -26.08
C VAL A 478 53.44 32.08 -27.20
N GLU A 479 52.46 32.98 -27.05
CA GLU A 479 51.38 33.26 -28.02
C GLU A 479 50.66 32.00 -28.55
N GLU A 480 50.47 30.99 -27.69
CA GLU A 480 49.72 29.77 -28.03
C GLU A 480 48.28 29.83 -27.48
N ASP A 481 47.30 29.46 -28.31
CA ASP A 481 45.86 29.45 -27.97
C ASP A 481 45.55 28.60 -26.73
N ALA A 482 46.22 27.44 -26.61
CA ALA A 482 46.05 26.53 -25.49
C ALA A 482 46.51 27.13 -24.15
N VAL A 483 47.49 28.02 -24.17
CA VAL A 483 47.99 28.73 -22.98
C VAL A 483 47.01 29.82 -22.57
N TRP A 484 46.49 30.60 -23.52
CA TRP A 484 45.48 31.63 -23.24
C TRP A 484 44.17 31.04 -22.69
N SER A 485 43.75 29.86 -23.17
CA SER A 485 42.59 29.15 -22.60
C SER A 485 42.78 28.78 -21.12
N GLN A 486 43.98 28.33 -20.72
CA GLN A 486 44.26 28.00 -19.31
C GLN A 486 44.36 29.25 -18.44
N VAL A 487 44.98 30.32 -18.94
CA VAL A 487 45.03 31.61 -18.24
C VAL A 487 43.62 32.17 -18.05
N ALA A 488 42.77 32.13 -19.07
CA ALA A 488 41.38 32.59 -19.01
C ALA A 488 40.56 31.79 -17.98
N LYS A 489 40.73 30.47 -17.91
CA LYS A 489 40.11 29.62 -16.87
C LYS A 489 40.55 30.00 -15.46
N ALA A 490 41.83 30.29 -15.27
CA ALA A 490 42.34 30.71 -13.96
C ALA A 490 41.85 32.12 -13.58
N GLN A 491 41.81 33.06 -14.51
CA GLN A 491 41.24 34.40 -14.30
C GLN A 491 39.75 34.33 -13.93
N LEU A 492 39.00 33.42 -14.57
CA LEU A 492 37.59 33.20 -14.27
C LEU A 492 37.37 32.65 -12.86
N ARG A 493 38.25 31.74 -12.38
CA ARG A 493 38.18 31.20 -11.00
C ARG A 493 38.45 32.26 -9.93
N GLU A 494 39.30 33.24 -10.23
CA GLU A 494 39.67 34.33 -9.31
C GLU A 494 38.70 35.53 -9.40
N GLY A 495 37.65 35.46 -10.24
CA GLY A 495 36.60 36.47 -10.35
C GLY A 495 36.95 37.66 -11.25
N LEU A 496 38.05 37.62 -11.99
CA LEU A 496 38.43 38.66 -12.96
C LEU A 496 37.73 38.40 -14.31
N VAL A 497 36.40 38.57 -14.31
CA VAL A 497 35.54 38.14 -15.43
C VAL A 497 35.80 38.92 -16.72
N SER A 498 36.05 40.23 -16.66
CA SER A 498 36.36 41.06 -17.84
C SER A 498 37.63 40.60 -18.55
N ASP A 499 38.68 40.36 -17.77
CA ASP A 499 40.01 40.00 -18.27
C ASP A 499 40.02 38.56 -18.75
N ALA A 500 39.27 37.68 -18.08
CA ALA A 500 39.03 36.30 -18.52
C ALA A 500 38.31 36.26 -19.87
N ILE A 501 37.26 37.09 -20.05
CA ILE A 501 36.54 37.18 -21.33
C ILE A 501 37.48 37.65 -22.44
N GLU A 502 38.32 38.66 -22.20
CA GLU A 502 39.29 39.11 -23.20
C GLU A 502 40.31 38.02 -23.55
N SER A 503 40.83 37.30 -22.55
CA SER A 503 41.72 36.17 -22.74
C SER A 503 41.04 35.02 -23.51
N PHE A 504 39.77 34.72 -23.25
CA PHE A 504 39.00 33.74 -24.00
C PHE A 504 38.72 34.17 -25.45
N ILE A 505 38.49 35.46 -25.69
CA ILE A 505 38.34 36.02 -27.04
C ILE A 505 39.67 35.89 -27.81
N ARG A 506 40.81 36.16 -27.16
CA ARG A 506 42.14 36.01 -27.77
C ARG A 506 42.50 34.56 -28.05
N ALA A 507 42.12 33.64 -27.17
CA ALA A 507 42.28 32.20 -27.35
C ALA A 507 41.32 31.62 -28.42
N ASP A 508 40.34 32.40 -28.88
CA ASP A 508 39.26 31.96 -29.76
C ASP A 508 38.57 30.67 -29.25
N ASP A 509 38.49 30.53 -27.92
CA ASP A 509 38.05 29.32 -27.24
C ASP A 509 36.55 29.36 -26.92
N ALA A 510 35.82 28.46 -27.56
CA ALA A 510 34.38 28.31 -27.44
C ALA A 510 33.98 27.14 -26.51
N THR A 511 34.91 26.51 -25.77
CA THR A 511 34.61 25.29 -24.99
C THR A 511 34.01 25.56 -23.61
N GLN A 512 34.33 26.69 -22.97
CA GLN A 512 33.95 27.01 -21.58
C GLN A 512 32.80 28.02 -21.46
N PHE A 513 31.96 28.17 -22.50
CA PHE A 513 30.93 29.21 -22.52
C PHE A 513 29.94 29.14 -21.35
N LEU A 514 29.64 27.95 -20.80
CA LEU A 514 28.75 27.81 -19.65
C LEU A 514 29.29 28.46 -18.37
N ASP A 515 30.60 28.32 -18.12
CA ASP A 515 31.23 28.88 -16.93
C ASP A 515 31.41 30.40 -17.09
N VAL A 516 31.68 30.88 -18.31
CA VAL A 516 31.70 32.31 -18.63
C VAL A 516 30.33 32.94 -18.46
N ILE A 517 29.25 32.29 -18.91
CA ILE A 517 27.87 32.76 -18.70
C ILE A 517 27.59 32.93 -17.21
N ARG A 518 27.82 31.88 -16.40
CA ARG A 518 27.57 31.94 -14.95
C ARG A 518 28.38 33.01 -14.25
N ALA A 519 29.68 33.08 -14.52
CA ALA A 519 30.56 34.07 -13.93
C ALA A 519 30.15 35.50 -14.34
N SER A 520 29.64 35.69 -15.56
CA SER A 520 29.16 36.98 -16.04
C SER A 520 27.81 37.36 -15.44
N GLU A 521 26.94 36.38 -15.17
CA GLU A 521 25.68 36.59 -14.42
C GLU A 521 25.97 37.00 -12.97
N ASP A 522 26.90 36.33 -12.30
CA ASP A 522 27.28 36.64 -10.92
C ASP A 522 27.95 38.03 -10.78
N ALA A 523 28.65 38.47 -11.84
CA ALA A 523 29.35 39.76 -11.88
C ALA A 523 28.54 40.90 -12.52
N ASP A 524 27.32 40.65 -13.02
CA ASP A 524 26.48 41.60 -13.77
C ASP A 524 27.16 42.23 -15.02
N VAL A 525 28.15 41.55 -15.64
CA VAL A 525 28.90 42.07 -16.80
C VAL A 525 28.32 41.55 -18.12
N TYR A 526 27.15 42.05 -18.49
CA TYR A 526 26.45 41.60 -19.70
C TYR A 526 27.01 42.18 -21.01
N SER A 527 27.66 43.35 -21.00
CA SER A 527 28.17 44.00 -22.21
C SER A 527 29.34 43.26 -22.85
N ASP A 528 30.26 42.75 -22.04
CA ASP A 528 31.41 41.99 -22.52
C ASP A 528 31.01 40.54 -22.83
N LEU A 529 30.05 39.98 -22.09
CA LEU A 529 29.42 38.70 -22.39
C LEU A 529 28.81 38.67 -23.78
N VAL A 530 28.10 39.73 -24.21
CA VAL A 530 27.55 39.82 -25.58
C VAL A 530 28.64 39.65 -26.64
N ARG A 531 29.81 40.30 -26.46
CA ARG A 531 30.92 40.17 -27.42
C ARG A 531 31.47 38.75 -27.48
N TYR A 532 31.61 38.11 -26.32
CA TYR A 532 32.04 36.72 -26.22
C TYR A 532 31.04 35.76 -26.87
N LEU A 533 29.74 35.89 -26.54
CA LEU A 533 28.69 35.04 -27.09
C LEU A 533 28.52 35.20 -28.60
N LEU A 534 28.75 36.40 -29.15
CA LEU A 534 28.78 36.63 -30.60
C LEU A 534 29.94 35.89 -31.29
N MET A 535 31.12 35.84 -30.67
CA MET A 535 32.24 35.02 -31.15
C MET A 535 31.89 33.52 -31.07
N VAL A 536 31.39 33.06 -29.91
CA VAL A 536 31.00 31.66 -29.70
C VAL A 536 29.95 31.22 -30.71
N ARG A 537 28.95 32.07 -31.02
CA ARG A 537 27.88 31.78 -31.99
C ARG A 537 28.41 31.53 -33.41
N GLN A 538 29.55 32.12 -33.79
CA GLN A 538 30.16 31.85 -35.10
C GLN A 538 30.67 30.40 -35.21
N LYS A 539 31.09 29.80 -34.09
CA LYS A 539 31.64 28.44 -34.02
C LYS A 539 30.61 27.38 -33.61
N VAL A 540 29.79 27.70 -32.62
CA VAL A 540 28.87 26.79 -31.96
C VAL A 540 27.48 27.41 -31.94
N LYS A 541 26.54 26.75 -32.64
CA LYS A 541 25.12 27.13 -32.62
C LYS A 541 24.38 26.30 -31.59
N GLU A 542 24.44 26.73 -30.33
CA GLU A 542 23.77 26.07 -29.22
C GLU A 542 22.57 26.87 -28.69
N PRO A 543 21.48 26.19 -28.27
CA PRO A 543 20.29 26.84 -27.72
C PRO A 543 20.58 27.73 -26.51
N LYS A 544 21.50 27.32 -25.63
CA LYS A 544 21.84 28.09 -24.42
C LYS A 544 22.54 29.40 -24.76
N VAL A 545 23.47 29.38 -25.72
CA VAL A 545 24.20 30.58 -26.16
C VAL A 545 23.22 31.60 -26.78
N ASP A 546 22.34 31.17 -27.69
CA ASP A 546 21.35 32.06 -28.29
C ASP A 546 20.33 32.57 -27.25
N SER A 547 19.97 31.75 -26.24
CA SER A 547 19.04 32.14 -25.16
C SER A 547 19.64 33.20 -24.24
N GLU A 548 20.88 32.99 -23.79
CA GLU A 548 21.60 33.94 -22.93
C GLU A 548 21.98 35.22 -23.67
N LEU A 549 22.20 35.15 -24.98
CA LEU A 549 22.41 36.34 -25.80
C LEU A 549 21.15 37.23 -25.84
N ILE A 550 19.96 36.63 -26.02
CA ILE A 550 18.68 37.39 -25.96
C ILE A 550 18.49 37.98 -24.57
N TYR A 551 18.81 37.22 -23.52
CA TYR A 551 18.70 37.67 -22.14
C TYR A 551 19.67 38.83 -21.84
N ALA A 552 20.92 38.74 -22.30
CA ALA A 552 21.92 39.81 -22.17
C ALA A 552 21.52 41.06 -22.96
N TYR A 553 20.89 40.92 -24.13
CA TYR A 553 20.30 42.06 -24.85
C TYR A 553 19.15 42.70 -24.10
N ALA A 554 18.30 41.91 -23.42
CA ALA A 554 17.22 42.43 -22.61
C ALA A 554 17.73 43.19 -21.38
N LYS A 555 18.81 42.72 -20.74
CA LYS A 555 19.46 43.42 -19.61
C LYS A 555 20.19 44.69 -20.00
N THR A 556 20.61 44.81 -21.27
CA THR A 556 21.30 46.00 -21.80
C THR A 556 20.36 46.98 -22.50
N ASP A 557 19.03 46.81 -22.35
CA ASP A 557 17.96 47.61 -22.98
C ASP A 557 18.04 47.69 -24.52
N ARG A 558 18.65 46.71 -25.17
CA ARG A 558 18.78 46.66 -26.63
C ARG A 558 17.61 45.93 -27.29
N LEU A 559 16.40 46.46 -27.09
CA LEU A 559 15.15 45.83 -27.57
C LEU A 559 15.11 45.64 -29.10
N GLY A 560 15.69 46.55 -29.88
CA GLY A 560 15.77 46.43 -31.34
C GLY A 560 16.63 45.25 -31.80
N GLU A 561 17.74 44.99 -31.09
CA GLU A 561 18.61 43.84 -31.39
C GLU A 561 17.89 42.52 -31.06
N ILE A 562 16.98 42.50 -30.07
CA ILE A 562 16.12 41.33 -29.77
C ILE A 562 15.14 41.07 -30.91
N GLU A 563 14.45 42.10 -31.42
CA GLU A 563 13.49 41.95 -32.52
C GLU A 563 14.18 41.43 -33.80
N GLU A 564 15.32 42.02 -34.16
CA GLU A 564 16.12 41.55 -35.29
C GLU A 564 16.63 40.12 -35.07
N PHE A 565 17.08 39.78 -33.86
CA PHE A 565 17.59 38.46 -33.53
C PHE A 565 16.52 37.37 -33.56
N ILE A 566 15.30 37.69 -33.16
CA ILE A 566 14.17 36.75 -33.19
C ILE A 566 13.72 36.47 -34.63
N LEU A 567 13.83 37.46 -35.53
CA LEU A 567 13.53 37.29 -36.95
C LEU A 567 14.60 36.49 -37.71
N MET A 568 15.84 36.51 -37.23
CA MET A 568 16.92 35.67 -37.75
C MET A 568 16.74 34.19 -37.34
N PRO A 569 17.23 33.22 -38.14
CA PRO A 569 17.20 31.81 -37.75
C PRO A 569 18.04 31.59 -36.49
N ASN A 570 17.35 31.26 -35.39
CA ASN A 570 17.93 31.04 -34.06
C ASN A 570 17.57 29.64 -33.53
N VAL A 571 18.33 29.17 -32.54
CA VAL A 571 18.06 27.90 -31.84
C VAL A 571 17.67 28.17 -30.38
N ALA A 572 17.37 29.44 -30.03
CA ALA A 572 17.06 29.87 -28.67
C ALA A 572 15.82 29.17 -28.11
N ASN A 573 15.84 28.83 -26.83
CA ASN A 573 14.64 28.45 -26.10
C ASN A 573 13.91 29.70 -25.63
N LEU A 574 13.18 30.32 -26.56
CA LEU A 574 12.47 31.58 -26.34
C LEU A 574 11.47 31.50 -25.18
N GLN A 575 10.88 30.33 -24.90
CA GLN A 575 9.92 30.16 -23.81
C GLN A 575 10.59 30.36 -22.44
N ASN A 576 11.75 29.74 -22.23
CA ASN A 576 12.50 29.89 -20.98
C ASN A 576 13.01 31.32 -20.79
N VAL A 577 13.47 31.97 -21.87
CA VAL A 577 13.92 33.37 -21.82
C VAL A 577 12.75 34.30 -21.49
N GLY A 578 11.60 34.12 -22.13
CA GLY A 578 10.39 34.90 -21.85
C GLY A 578 9.94 34.76 -20.39
N ASP A 579 10.04 33.54 -19.84
CA ASP A 579 9.68 33.26 -18.44
C ASP A 579 10.65 33.94 -17.47
N ARG A 580 11.96 33.82 -17.71
CA ARG A 580 13.00 34.48 -16.90
C ARG A 580 12.86 36.00 -16.91
N LEU A 581 12.60 36.59 -18.08
CA LEU A 581 12.37 38.03 -18.21
C LEU A 581 11.10 38.50 -17.51
N PHE A 582 10.05 37.67 -17.53
CA PHE A 582 8.81 37.97 -16.83
C PHE A 582 8.99 38.00 -15.31
N ASP A 583 9.73 37.03 -14.76
CA ASP A 583 10.01 36.93 -13.33
C ASP A 583 10.86 38.10 -12.83
N GLU A 584 11.77 38.61 -13.68
CA GLU A 584 12.62 39.78 -13.39
C GLU A 584 11.98 41.14 -13.74
N ALA A 585 10.67 41.15 -14.05
CA ALA A 585 9.88 42.34 -14.37
C ALA A 585 10.32 43.13 -15.62
N LEU A 586 11.08 42.52 -16.54
CA LEU A 586 11.42 43.08 -17.86
C LEU A 586 10.29 42.83 -18.87
N TYR A 587 9.12 43.39 -18.60
CA TYR A 587 7.88 43.05 -19.33
C TYR A 587 7.86 43.50 -20.80
N GLU A 588 8.57 44.57 -21.17
CA GLU A 588 8.71 45.04 -22.56
C GLU A 588 9.41 43.98 -23.43
N ALA A 589 10.55 43.46 -22.97
CA ALA A 589 11.27 42.39 -23.65
C ALA A 589 10.48 41.08 -23.65
N ALA A 590 9.85 40.72 -22.52
CA ALA A 590 9.00 39.53 -22.44
C ALA A 590 7.78 39.60 -23.39
N LYS A 591 7.20 40.79 -23.61
CA LYS A 591 6.11 41.00 -24.57
C LYS A 591 6.52 40.65 -25.99
N ILE A 592 7.71 41.10 -26.44
CA ILE A 592 8.24 40.80 -27.77
C ILE A 592 8.37 39.28 -27.95
N ILE A 593 8.96 38.62 -26.96
CA ILE A 593 9.18 37.16 -26.98
C ILE A 593 7.86 36.39 -26.99
N PHE A 594 6.93 36.66 -26.06
CA PHE A 594 5.67 35.92 -25.99
C PHE A 594 4.75 36.18 -27.18
N ALA A 595 4.81 37.39 -27.78
CA ALA A 595 4.10 37.68 -29.02
C ALA A 595 4.62 36.82 -30.18
N PHE A 596 5.94 36.61 -30.27
CA PHE A 596 6.54 35.78 -31.32
C PHE A 596 6.23 34.29 -31.12
N ILE A 597 6.36 33.76 -29.90
CA ILE A 597 6.05 32.34 -29.58
C ILE A 597 4.55 32.04 -29.75
N SER A 598 3.70 33.06 -29.84
CA SER A 598 2.23 32.92 -29.76
C SER A 598 1.76 32.33 -28.43
N ASN A 599 2.50 32.56 -27.34
CA ASN A 599 2.06 32.19 -26.00
C ASN A 599 1.12 33.25 -25.43
N TRP A 600 -0.13 33.20 -25.90
CA TRP A 600 -1.16 34.20 -25.61
C TRP A 600 -1.52 34.29 -24.13
N ALA A 601 -1.37 33.20 -23.37
CA ALA A 601 -1.68 33.17 -21.95
C ALA A 601 -0.71 34.03 -21.13
N LYS A 602 0.59 33.80 -21.28
CA LYS A 602 1.60 34.62 -20.60
C LYS A 602 1.64 36.04 -21.14
N LEU A 603 1.41 36.22 -22.45
CA LEU A 603 1.28 37.55 -23.05
C LEU A 603 0.12 38.36 -22.44
N ALA A 604 -1.03 37.74 -22.16
CA ALA A 604 -2.14 38.44 -21.50
C ALA A 604 -1.71 38.93 -20.11
N VAL A 605 -0.99 38.11 -19.34
CA VAL A 605 -0.47 38.49 -18.01
C VAL A 605 0.59 39.59 -18.11
N THR A 606 1.51 39.50 -19.07
CA THR A 606 2.53 40.54 -19.26
C THR A 606 1.90 41.88 -19.65
N LEU A 607 0.89 41.86 -20.52
CA LEU A 607 0.13 43.04 -20.92
C LEU A 607 -0.67 43.64 -19.76
N VAL A 608 -1.22 42.79 -18.87
CA VAL A 608 -1.85 43.24 -17.62
C VAL A 608 -0.83 43.97 -16.74
N ARG A 609 0.38 43.43 -16.55
CA ARG A 609 1.44 44.08 -15.77
C ARG A 609 1.90 45.40 -16.39
N LEU A 610 1.88 45.50 -17.73
CA LEU A 610 2.12 46.73 -18.49
C LEU A 610 0.92 47.69 -18.52
N LYS A 611 -0.20 47.37 -17.85
CA LYS A 611 -1.45 48.15 -17.85
C LYS A 611 -2.07 48.35 -19.25
N GLN A 612 -1.77 47.47 -20.21
CA GLN A 612 -2.31 47.47 -21.57
C GLN A 612 -3.52 46.53 -21.65
N PHE A 613 -4.66 46.94 -21.05
CA PHE A 613 -5.82 46.06 -20.85
C PHE A 613 -6.52 45.63 -22.15
N GLN A 614 -6.69 46.50 -23.15
CA GLN A 614 -7.27 46.11 -24.45
C GLN A 614 -6.46 44.98 -25.11
N GLY A 615 -5.13 45.13 -25.13
CA GLY A 615 -4.24 44.09 -25.66
C GLY A 615 -4.31 42.79 -24.86
N ALA A 616 -4.45 42.88 -23.53
CA ALA A 616 -4.61 41.71 -22.67
C ALA A 616 -5.92 40.94 -22.94
N VAL A 617 -7.03 41.65 -23.19
CA VAL A 617 -8.32 41.04 -23.56
C VAL A 617 -8.23 40.33 -24.91
N ASP A 618 -7.59 40.93 -25.90
CA ASP A 618 -7.39 40.30 -27.21
C ASP A 618 -6.47 39.08 -27.13
N ALA A 619 -5.43 39.14 -26.29
CA ALA A 619 -4.58 37.99 -26.00
C ALA A 619 -5.36 36.88 -25.28
N ALA A 620 -6.17 37.21 -24.28
CA ALA A 620 -7.03 36.24 -23.59
C ALA A 620 -8.04 35.58 -24.54
N ARG A 621 -8.59 36.34 -25.51
CA ARG A 621 -9.46 35.80 -26.56
C ARG A 621 -8.77 34.77 -27.44
N LYS A 622 -7.51 35.01 -27.78
CA LYS A 622 -6.71 34.06 -28.58
C LYS A 622 -6.25 32.85 -27.76
N ALA A 623 -5.96 33.03 -26.47
CA ALA A 623 -5.59 31.96 -25.55
C ALA A 623 -6.77 31.01 -25.24
N ASN A 624 -7.97 31.57 -25.12
CA ASN A 624 -9.22 30.88 -24.80
C ASN A 624 -9.13 29.95 -23.56
N SER A 625 -8.40 30.39 -22.53
CA SER A 625 -8.29 29.67 -21.26
C SER A 625 -9.04 30.41 -20.15
N ALA A 626 -9.79 29.68 -19.32
CA ALA A 626 -10.55 30.25 -18.21
C ALA A 626 -9.65 30.97 -17.20
N LYS A 627 -8.46 30.41 -16.92
CA LYS A 627 -7.47 31.01 -16.03
C LYS A 627 -7.02 32.38 -16.53
N THR A 628 -6.75 32.51 -17.83
CA THR A 628 -6.33 33.79 -18.43
C THR A 628 -7.46 34.81 -18.42
N TRP A 629 -8.69 34.37 -18.66
CA TRP A 629 -9.86 35.25 -18.58
C TRP A 629 -10.09 35.74 -17.16
N LYS A 630 -9.91 34.89 -16.16
CA LYS A 630 -10.04 35.22 -14.73
C LYS A 630 -9.01 36.25 -14.30
N GLU A 631 -7.73 36.03 -14.60
CA GLU A 631 -6.66 36.96 -14.24
C GLU A 631 -6.82 38.33 -14.91
N VAL A 632 -7.20 38.37 -16.19
CA VAL A 632 -7.50 39.64 -16.89
C VAL A 632 -8.77 40.29 -16.33
N CYS A 633 -9.81 39.51 -16.00
CA CYS A 633 -11.04 40.03 -15.40
C CYS A 633 -10.75 40.73 -14.07
N PHE A 634 -10.04 40.06 -13.16
CA PHE A 634 -9.67 40.61 -11.87
C PHE A 634 -8.81 41.85 -12.02
N ALA A 635 -7.81 41.83 -12.89
CA ALA A 635 -7.00 43.01 -13.14
C ALA A 635 -7.79 44.20 -13.73
N CYS A 636 -8.76 43.93 -14.61
CA CYS A 636 -9.65 44.97 -15.13
C CYS A 636 -10.58 45.54 -14.04
N VAL A 637 -11.05 44.71 -13.10
CA VAL A 637 -11.83 45.18 -11.93
C VAL A 637 -10.98 46.06 -11.03
N ASP A 638 -9.73 45.70 -10.80
CA ASP A 638 -8.78 46.47 -9.99
C ASP A 638 -8.45 47.83 -10.61
N ALA A 639 -8.44 47.89 -11.93
CA ALA A 639 -8.21 49.11 -12.70
C ALA A 639 -9.48 49.92 -12.99
N GLU A 640 -10.64 49.49 -12.48
CA GLU A 640 -11.97 50.11 -12.70
C GLU A 640 -12.40 50.17 -14.19
N GLU A 641 -11.81 49.34 -15.04
CA GLU A 641 -12.15 49.20 -16.47
C GLU A 641 -13.30 48.20 -16.65
N PHE A 642 -14.48 48.55 -16.14
CA PHE A 642 -15.63 47.65 -16.03
C PHE A 642 -16.16 47.11 -17.36
N ARG A 643 -16.02 47.87 -18.45
CA ARG A 643 -16.45 47.40 -19.79
C ARG A 643 -15.63 46.22 -20.29
N LEU A 644 -14.32 46.25 -20.05
CA LEU A 644 -13.43 45.14 -20.40
C LEU A 644 -13.61 43.97 -19.42
N ALA A 645 -13.77 44.28 -18.13
CA ALA A 645 -14.08 43.30 -17.11
C ALA A 645 -15.38 42.53 -17.42
N GLN A 646 -16.41 43.19 -17.98
CA GLN A 646 -17.65 42.52 -18.36
C GLN A 646 -17.43 41.50 -19.49
N ILE A 647 -16.65 41.85 -20.52
CA ILE A 647 -16.32 40.93 -21.62
C ILE A 647 -15.54 39.72 -21.11
N CYS A 648 -14.57 39.93 -20.21
CA CYS A 648 -13.81 38.85 -19.61
C CYS A 648 -14.69 38.00 -18.68
N GLY A 649 -15.45 38.66 -17.80
CA GLY A 649 -16.33 38.04 -16.82
C GLY A 649 -17.34 37.11 -17.47
N LEU A 650 -17.94 37.51 -18.60
CA LEU A 650 -18.90 36.68 -19.34
C LEU A 650 -18.32 35.33 -19.77
N ASN A 651 -17.02 35.27 -20.09
CA ASN A 651 -16.35 34.03 -20.46
C ASN A 651 -15.95 33.18 -19.24
N VAL A 652 -15.79 33.80 -18.06
CA VAL A 652 -15.44 33.12 -16.82
C VAL A 652 -16.69 32.52 -16.16
N ILE A 653 -17.78 33.29 -16.02
CA ILE A 653 -19.00 32.86 -15.31
C ILE A 653 -19.72 31.67 -15.95
N ILE A 654 -19.37 31.29 -17.18
CA ILE A 654 -19.91 30.08 -17.83
C ILE A 654 -19.41 28.82 -17.10
N GLN A 655 -18.23 28.87 -16.50
CA GLN A 655 -17.67 27.77 -15.72
C GLN A 655 -18.21 27.79 -14.29
N VAL A 656 -18.73 26.65 -13.84
CA VAL A 656 -19.39 26.52 -12.53
C VAL A 656 -18.41 26.76 -11.39
N ASP A 657 -17.20 26.21 -11.50
CA ASP A 657 -16.20 26.21 -10.42
C ASP A 657 -15.63 27.60 -10.14
N ASP A 658 -15.50 28.45 -11.16
CA ASP A 658 -14.94 29.81 -11.02
C ASP A 658 -16.01 30.87 -10.63
N LEU A 659 -17.31 30.54 -10.69
CA LEU A 659 -18.40 31.50 -10.45
C LEU A 659 -18.37 32.06 -9.03
N GLU A 660 -18.15 31.20 -8.03
CA GLU A 660 -18.13 31.59 -6.62
C GLU A 660 -16.96 32.53 -6.32
N GLU A 661 -15.76 32.22 -6.86
CA GLU A 661 -14.57 33.05 -6.70
C GLU A 661 -14.75 34.44 -7.35
N VAL A 662 -15.33 34.52 -8.55
CA VAL A 662 -15.63 35.81 -9.19
C VAL A 662 -16.66 36.60 -8.38
N SER A 663 -17.69 35.93 -7.86
CA SER A 663 -18.72 36.56 -7.02
C SER A 663 -18.11 37.17 -5.76
N GLU A 664 -17.27 36.41 -5.05
CA GLU A 664 -16.56 36.90 -3.86
C GLU A 664 -15.61 38.05 -4.18
N TYR A 665 -14.87 37.97 -5.29
CA TYR A 665 -13.93 39.01 -5.70
C TYR A 665 -14.61 40.37 -5.94
N TYR A 666 -15.74 40.36 -6.63
CA TYR A 666 -16.53 41.57 -6.87
C TYR A 666 -17.18 42.09 -5.57
N GLN A 667 -17.69 41.20 -4.71
CA GLN A 667 -18.31 41.57 -3.43
C GLN A 667 -17.30 42.21 -2.47
N ASN A 668 -16.08 41.66 -2.36
CA ASN A 668 -15.02 42.17 -1.49
C ASN A 668 -14.59 43.60 -1.86
N ARG A 669 -14.76 43.99 -3.13
CA ARG A 669 -14.44 45.34 -3.63
C ARG A 669 -15.63 46.29 -3.66
N GLY A 670 -16.83 45.82 -3.26
CA GLY A 670 -18.06 46.61 -3.28
C GLY A 670 -18.65 46.84 -4.67
N CYS A 671 -18.20 46.12 -5.70
CA CYS A 671 -18.67 46.29 -7.09
C CYS A 671 -19.94 45.48 -7.38
N PHE A 672 -20.96 45.56 -6.52
CA PHE A 672 -22.16 44.72 -6.60
C PHE A 672 -23.08 45.04 -7.79
N ASN A 673 -23.19 46.31 -8.20
CA ASN A 673 -24.02 46.68 -9.36
C ASN A 673 -23.48 46.08 -10.67
N GLU A 674 -22.16 46.10 -10.84
CA GLU A 674 -21.49 45.53 -12.02
C GLU A 674 -21.54 44.00 -12.00
N LEU A 675 -21.43 43.37 -10.82
CA LEU A 675 -21.64 41.93 -10.67
C LEU A 675 -23.07 41.53 -11.05
N ILE A 676 -24.08 42.27 -10.59
CA ILE A 676 -25.48 42.03 -10.98
C ILE A 676 -25.66 42.19 -12.48
N SER A 677 -25.10 43.23 -13.09
CA SER A 677 -25.18 43.43 -14.55
C SER A 677 -24.48 42.30 -15.32
N LEU A 678 -23.32 41.85 -14.82
CA LEU A 678 -22.58 40.71 -15.38
C LEU A 678 -23.44 39.43 -15.32
N MET A 679 -24.04 39.14 -14.18
CA MET A 679 -24.91 37.96 -13.99
C MET A 679 -26.19 38.06 -14.83
N GLU A 680 -26.84 39.23 -14.91
CA GLU A 680 -28.00 39.49 -15.78
C GLU A 680 -27.64 39.21 -17.24
N SER A 681 -26.47 39.69 -17.72
CA SER A 681 -25.99 39.39 -19.07
C SER A 681 -25.61 37.92 -19.26
N GLY A 682 -25.15 37.26 -18.20
CA GLY A 682 -24.86 35.83 -18.18
C GLY A 682 -26.08 34.94 -18.37
N LEU A 683 -27.28 35.39 -17.97
CA LEU A 683 -28.54 34.67 -18.18
C LEU A 683 -28.86 34.45 -19.68
N GLY A 684 -28.43 35.38 -20.54
CA GLY A 684 -28.68 35.34 -21.98
C GLY A 684 -27.77 34.40 -22.76
N LEU A 685 -26.77 33.79 -22.12
CA LEU A 685 -25.82 32.89 -22.78
C LEU A 685 -26.41 31.50 -22.99
N GLU A 686 -26.16 30.89 -24.16
CA GLU A 686 -26.62 29.53 -24.48
C GLU A 686 -26.12 28.47 -23.49
N ARG A 687 -25.01 28.72 -22.80
CA ARG A 687 -24.38 27.81 -21.83
C ARG A 687 -24.64 28.20 -20.36
N ALA A 688 -25.68 28.99 -20.08
CA ALA A 688 -26.02 29.37 -18.71
C ALA A 688 -26.42 28.15 -17.86
N HIS A 689 -25.75 27.98 -16.71
CA HIS A 689 -25.98 26.88 -15.77
C HIS A 689 -26.68 27.36 -14.48
N MET A 690 -27.22 26.44 -13.68
CA MET A 690 -28.01 26.69 -12.46
C MET A 690 -27.33 27.64 -11.44
N GLY A 691 -26.00 27.60 -11.36
CA GLY A 691 -25.17 28.44 -10.50
C GLY A 691 -25.42 29.93 -10.73
N ILE A 692 -25.43 30.39 -11.99
CA ILE A 692 -25.65 31.80 -12.34
C ILE A 692 -27.03 32.28 -11.83
N PHE A 693 -28.07 31.47 -12.04
CA PHE A 693 -29.42 31.81 -11.58
C PHE A 693 -29.49 31.89 -10.05
N THR A 694 -28.82 30.97 -9.35
CA THR A 694 -28.83 30.89 -7.89
C THR A 694 -28.06 32.06 -7.27
N GLU A 695 -26.83 32.31 -7.72
CA GLU A 695 -26.01 33.43 -7.24
C GLU A 695 -26.66 34.77 -7.55
N LEU A 696 -27.26 34.94 -8.73
CA LEU A 696 -28.05 36.13 -9.02
C LEU A 696 -29.25 36.29 -8.07
N GLY A 697 -29.91 35.19 -7.72
CA GLY A 697 -30.97 35.19 -6.71
C GLY A 697 -30.46 35.64 -5.33
N VAL A 698 -29.30 35.15 -4.90
CA VAL A 698 -28.66 35.57 -3.64
C VAL A 698 -28.28 37.06 -3.68
N LEU A 699 -27.75 37.54 -4.82
CA LEU A 699 -27.42 38.95 -5.00
C LEU A 699 -28.67 39.84 -4.98
N TYR A 700 -29.78 39.41 -5.59
CA TYR A 700 -31.06 40.11 -5.48
C TYR A 700 -31.59 40.11 -4.05
N ALA A 701 -31.52 38.99 -3.33
CA ALA A 701 -31.93 38.95 -1.92
C ALA A 701 -31.16 39.94 -1.04
N ARG A 702 -29.85 40.13 -1.28
CA ARG A 702 -29.01 41.04 -0.50
C ARG A 702 -29.14 42.51 -0.93
N TYR A 703 -29.22 42.80 -2.22
CA TYR A 703 -29.04 44.17 -2.74
C TYR A 703 -30.24 44.73 -3.51
N ARG A 704 -31.14 43.89 -4.04
CA ARG A 704 -32.32 44.33 -4.84
C ARG A 704 -33.52 43.39 -4.66
N ALA A 705 -34.19 43.52 -3.51
CA ALA A 705 -35.35 42.69 -3.17
C ALA A 705 -36.51 42.78 -4.18
N GLU A 706 -36.73 43.95 -4.78
CA GLU A 706 -37.85 44.19 -5.72
C GLU A 706 -37.87 43.24 -6.92
N LYS A 707 -36.70 42.83 -7.42
CA LYS A 707 -36.59 41.91 -8.56
C LYS A 707 -36.60 40.43 -8.18
N LEU A 708 -36.46 40.11 -6.89
CA LEU A 708 -36.26 38.75 -6.41
C LEU A 708 -37.47 37.85 -6.72
N MET A 709 -38.68 38.35 -6.46
CA MET A 709 -39.91 37.57 -6.71
C MET A 709 -40.12 37.25 -8.19
N GLU A 710 -39.83 38.21 -9.08
CA GLU A 710 -39.89 38.00 -10.53
C GLU A 710 -38.88 36.94 -10.99
N HIS A 711 -37.64 37.03 -10.47
CA HIS A 711 -36.57 36.08 -10.77
C HIS A 711 -36.94 34.66 -10.33
N ILE A 712 -37.44 34.48 -9.11
CA ILE A 712 -37.84 33.18 -8.58
C ILE A 712 -39.00 32.58 -9.39
N LYS A 713 -39.99 33.40 -9.76
CA LYS A 713 -41.13 32.93 -10.58
C LYS A 713 -40.69 32.46 -11.96
N LEU A 714 -39.81 33.22 -12.63
CA LEU A 714 -39.33 32.91 -13.96
C LEU A 714 -38.40 31.68 -14.00
N PHE A 715 -37.54 31.51 -12.99
CA PHE A 715 -36.45 30.54 -13.03
C PHE A 715 -36.51 29.44 -11.96
N SER A 716 -37.65 29.24 -11.30
CA SER A 716 -37.87 28.21 -10.26
C SER A 716 -37.27 26.83 -10.55
N THR A 717 -37.35 26.35 -11.81
CA THR A 717 -36.82 25.03 -12.21
C THR A 717 -35.29 24.98 -12.38
N ARG A 718 -34.62 26.12 -12.49
CA ARG A 718 -33.18 26.27 -12.73
C ARG A 718 -32.44 26.90 -11.55
N LEU A 719 -33.04 26.89 -10.37
CA LEU A 719 -32.48 27.44 -9.14
C LEU A 719 -32.11 26.32 -8.17
N ASN A 720 -31.04 26.52 -7.41
CA ASN A 720 -30.78 25.73 -6.21
C ASN A 720 -31.63 26.32 -5.07
N ILE A 721 -32.83 25.76 -4.90
CA ILE A 721 -33.85 26.26 -3.97
C ILE A 721 -33.35 26.25 -2.51
N PRO A 722 -32.69 25.19 -1.97
CA PRO A 722 -32.16 25.22 -0.61
C PRO A 722 -31.17 26.35 -0.30
N LYS A 723 -30.26 26.67 -1.23
CA LYS A 723 -29.31 27.78 -1.03
C LYS A 723 -30.04 29.13 -0.97
N LEU A 724 -31.03 29.31 -1.84
CA LEU A 724 -31.82 30.54 -1.88
C LEU A 724 -32.75 30.67 -0.68
N ILE A 725 -33.33 29.58 -0.18
CA ILE A 725 -34.13 29.56 1.07
C ILE A 725 -33.30 30.14 2.22
N ARG A 726 -32.06 29.68 2.42
CA ARG A 726 -31.20 30.21 3.48
C ARG A 726 -30.93 31.71 3.30
N ALA A 727 -30.63 32.13 2.07
CA ALA A 727 -30.40 33.54 1.78
C ALA A 727 -31.65 34.41 2.00
N CYS A 728 -32.84 33.91 1.65
CA CYS A 728 -34.11 34.59 1.90
C CYS A 728 -34.47 34.63 3.39
N ASP A 729 -34.17 33.57 4.13
CA ASP A 729 -34.40 33.49 5.58
C ASP A 729 -33.46 34.44 6.34
N GLU A 730 -32.16 34.47 5.98
CA GLU A 730 -31.18 35.42 6.51
C GLU A 730 -31.58 36.88 6.28
N GLN A 731 -32.16 37.19 5.11
CA GLN A 731 -32.59 38.54 4.73
C GLN A 731 -34.06 38.83 5.06
N GLN A 732 -34.77 37.88 5.68
CA GLN A 732 -36.17 38.01 6.11
C GLN A 732 -37.18 38.33 4.99
N HIS A 733 -36.97 37.78 3.78
CA HIS A 733 -37.89 37.93 2.64
C HIS A 733 -39.00 36.89 2.69
N TRP A 734 -39.99 37.09 3.57
CA TRP A 734 -40.99 36.07 3.90
C TRP A 734 -41.89 35.66 2.73
N LYS A 735 -42.30 36.60 1.86
CA LYS A 735 -43.17 36.30 0.70
C LYS A 735 -42.48 35.36 -0.30
N GLU A 736 -41.25 35.70 -0.63
CA GLU A 736 -40.38 34.95 -1.54
C GLU A 736 -40.01 33.59 -0.92
N LEU A 737 -39.67 33.57 0.36
CA LEU A 737 -39.38 32.36 1.12
C LEU A 737 -40.56 31.38 1.12
N THR A 738 -41.77 31.89 1.38
CA THR A 738 -42.99 31.06 1.37
C THR A 738 -43.20 30.44 -0.01
N TYR A 739 -42.99 31.23 -1.08
CA TYR A 739 -43.09 30.72 -2.45
C TYR A 739 -42.02 29.65 -2.75
N LEU A 740 -40.78 29.83 -2.27
CA LEU A 740 -39.72 28.83 -2.42
C LEU A 740 -40.06 27.52 -1.71
N TYR A 741 -40.59 27.57 -0.48
CA TYR A 741 -41.03 26.36 0.23
C TYR A 741 -42.14 25.62 -0.51
N ILE A 742 -43.09 26.35 -1.12
CA ILE A 742 -44.16 25.75 -1.93
C ILE A 742 -43.60 25.03 -3.15
N GLN A 743 -42.63 25.63 -3.85
CA GLN A 743 -41.99 25.01 -5.02
C GLN A 743 -41.08 23.83 -4.65
N TYR A 744 -40.57 23.82 -3.41
CA TYR A 744 -39.75 22.72 -2.87
C TYR A 744 -40.58 21.60 -2.22
N ASP A 745 -41.92 21.69 -2.28
CA ASP A 745 -42.87 20.79 -1.62
C ASP A 745 -42.72 20.70 -0.09
N GLU A 746 -42.05 21.67 0.54
CA GLU A 746 -41.92 21.78 2.01
C GLU A 746 -43.08 22.59 2.60
N PHE A 747 -44.30 22.06 2.46
CA PHE A 747 -45.53 22.73 2.92
C PHE A 747 -45.58 22.98 4.43
N ASP A 748 -44.92 22.14 5.23
CA ASP A 748 -44.86 22.28 6.69
C ASP A 748 -44.12 23.56 7.11
N ASN A 749 -43.00 23.84 6.44
CA ASN A 749 -42.21 25.07 6.65
C ASN A 749 -42.92 26.29 6.06
N ALA A 750 -43.56 26.14 4.90
CA ALA A 750 -44.39 27.20 4.31
C ALA A 750 -45.55 27.59 5.24
N ALA A 751 -46.26 26.62 5.82
CA ALA A 751 -47.36 26.90 6.75
C ALA A 751 -46.85 27.60 8.02
N THR A 752 -45.72 27.17 8.55
CA THR A 752 -45.12 27.77 9.76
C THR A 752 -44.67 29.20 9.53
N THR A 753 -44.02 29.48 8.40
CA THR A 753 -43.59 30.83 8.03
C THR A 753 -44.78 31.77 7.84
N VAL A 754 -45.84 31.32 7.17
CA VAL A 754 -47.07 32.12 7.02
C VAL A 754 -47.73 32.42 8.37
N MET A 755 -47.82 31.43 9.27
CA MET A 755 -48.44 31.63 10.59
C MET A 755 -47.63 32.59 11.48
N ASN A 756 -46.30 32.52 11.44
CA ASN A 756 -45.45 33.38 12.27
C ASN A 756 -45.31 34.81 11.71
N HIS A 757 -45.42 34.96 10.38
CA HIS A 757 -45.18 36.21 9.65
C HIS A 757 -46.40 36.65 8.81
N SER A 758 -47.58 36.57 9.44
CA SER A 758 -48.89 36.85 8.82
C SER A 758 -48.97 38.19 8.05
N PRO A 759 -48.49 39.34 8.57
CA PRO A 759 -48.66 40.64 7.91
C PRO A 759 -48.06 40.73 6.50
N GLU A 760 -47.04 39.92 6.21
CA GLU A 760 -46.34 39.93 4.93
C GLU A 760 -46.65 38.71 4.07
N ALA A 761 -46.72 37.51 4.66
CA ALA A 761 -46.79 36.26 3.90
C ALA A 761 -48.21 35.71 3.72
N TRP A 762 -49.21 36.17 4.48
CA TRP A 762 -50.52 35.53 4.50
C TRP A 762 -51.41 35.96 3.34
N ASP A 763 -51.86 34.95 2.57
CA ASP A 763 -53.01 35.02 1.67
C ASP A 763 -53.90 33.80 1.97
N HIS A 764 -55.19 34.05 2.25
CA HIS A 764 -56.15 33.01 2.62
C HIS A 764 -56.26 31.90 1.57
N MET A 765 -56.30 32.24 0.28
CA MET A 765 -56.43 31.23 -0.79
C MET A 765 -55.18 30.37 -0.87
N GLN A 766 -54.01 31.00 -0.85
CA GLN A 766 -52.72 30.31 -0.88
C GLN A 766 -52.53 29.42 0.35
N PHE A 767 -52.91 29.89 1.55
CA PHE A 767 -52.79 29.12 2.77
C PHE A 767 -53.70 27.89 2.78
N LYS A 768 -54.90 27.96 2.21
CA LYS A 768 -55.78 26.79 2.06
C LYS A 768 -55.13 25.69 1.22
N ASP A 769 -54.45 26.07 0.14
CA ASP A 769 -53.75 25.10 -0.71
C ASP A 769 -52.52 24.50 -0.02
N ILE A 770 -51.83 25.29 0.80
CA ILE A 770 -50.67 24.83 1.59
C ILE A 770 -51.13 23.84 2.68
N ILE A 771 -52.11 24.24 3.50
CA ILE A 771 -52.49 23.48 4.71
C ILE A 771 -53.06 22.11 4.36
N VAL A 772 -53.67 21.92 3.18
CA VAL A 772 -54.15 20.60 2.74
C VAL A 772 -53.00 19.64 2.43
N LYS A 773 -51.83 20.13 2.05
CA LYS A 773 -50.68 19.30 1.65
C LYS A 773 -49.72 19.02 2.80
N VAL A 774 -49.81 19.77 3.89
CA VAL A 774 -49.04 19.57 5.12
C VAL A 774 -49.24 18.15 5.65
N ALA A 775 -48.15 17.50 6.06
CA ALA A 775 -48.19 16.13 6.59
C ALA A 775 -48.40 16.11 8.11
N SER A 776 -47.90 17.13 8.81
CA SER A 776 -48.00 17.22 10.26
C SER A 776 -49.40 17.65 10.73
N VAL A 777 -50.08 16.75 11.43
CA VAL A 777 -51.41 17.01 12.03
C VAL A 777 -51.33 18.11 13.10
N GLU A 778 -50.18 18.28 13.76
CA GLU A 778 -50.01 19.33 14.78
C GLU A 778 -50.13 20.73 14.19
N LEU A 779 -49.63 20.91 12.96
CA LEU A 779 -49.74 22.19 12.24
C LEU A 779 -51.19 22.55 11.91
N TYR A 780 -52.08 21.57 11.71
CA TYR A 780 -53.50 21.85 11.55
C TYR A 780 -54.08 22.50 12.81
N TYR A 781 -53.78 21.98 14.00
CA TYR A 781 -54.29 22.56 15.24
C TYR A 781 -53.65 23.93 15.55
N LYS A 782 -52.37 24.12 15.20
CA LYS A 782 -51.73 25.45 15.27
C LYS A 782 -52.40 26.43 14.31
N ALA A 783 -52.73 26.00 13.09
CA ALA A 783 -53.48 26.81 12.14
C ALA A 783 -54.88 27.14 12.65
N VAL A 784 -55.56 26.22 13.35
CA VAL A 784 -56.85 26.50 14.00
C VAL A 784 -56.69 27.59 15.07
N HIS A 785 -55.64 27.53 15.89
CA HIS A 785 -55.34 28.59 16.85
C HIS A 785 -55.03 29.93 16.17
N PHE A 786 -54.24 29.92 15.10
CA PHE A 786 -53.90 31.11 14.31
C PHE A 786 -55.14 31.77 13.70
N TYR A 787 -56.00 30.99 13.02
CA TYR A 787 -57.25 31.52 12.47
C TYR A 787 -58.21 32.01 13.57
N LEU A 788 -58.25 31.34 14.72
CA LEU A 788 -59.08 31.79 15.83
C LEU A 788 -58.59 33.14 16.41
N GLN A 789 -57.29 33.41 16.37
CA GLN A 789 -56.69 34.63 16.91
C GLN A 789 -56.77 35.80 15.91
N GLU A 790 -56.47 35.58 14.63
CA GLU A 790 -56.35 36.66 13.63
C GLU A 790 -57.54 36.74 12.67
N HIS A 791 -58.16 35.61 12.31
CA HIS A 791 -59.20 35.54 11.27
C HIS A 791 -60.42 34.67 11.67
N PRO A 792 -61.20 35.06 12.71
CA PRO A 792 -62.31 34.24 13.20
C PRO A 792 -63.37 33.95 12.14
N ASP A 793 -63.64 34.89 11.23
CA ASP A 793 -64.71 34.75 10.23
C ASP A 793 -64.40 33.66 9.18
N LEU A 794 -63.12 33.40 8.91
CA LEU A 794 -62.65 32.47 7.86
C LEU A 794 -62.34 31.06 8.39
N ILE A 795 -62.51 30.83 9.69
CA ILE A 795 -62.13 29.57 10.32
C ILE A 795 -62.97 28.39 9.81
N ASN A 796 -64.26 28.60 9.56
CA ASN A 796 -65.16 27.57 9.06
C ASN A 796 -64.74 27.09 7.66
N ASP A 797 -64.31 28.01 6.80
CA ASP A 797 -63.85 27.68 5.46
C ASP A 797 -62.58 26.84 5.48
N MET A 798 -61.64 27.17 6.38
CA MET A 798 -60.43 26.38 6.57
C MET A 798 -60.74 25.00 7.18
N LEU A 799 -61.58 24.94 8.21
CA LEU A 799 -61.97 23.70 8.88
C LEU A 799 -62.72 22.74 7.95
N ASN A 800 -63.58 23.25 7.07
CA ASN A 800 -64.30 22.44 6.08
C ASN A 800 -63.34 21.71 5.13
N VAL A 801 -62.27 22.38 4.70
CA VAL A 801 -61.25 21.77 3.84
C VAL A 801 -60.44 20.71 4.62
N LEU A 802 -60.20 20.94 5.90
CA LEU A 802 -59.47 20.00 6.77
C LEU A 802 -60.34 18.88 7.38
N ALA A 803 -61.65 18.85 7.10
CA ALA A 803 -62.60 17.97 7.78
C ALA A 803 -62.20 16.48 7.73
N LEU A 804 -61.65 15.99 6.62
CA LEU A 804 -61.27 14.57 6.48
C LEU A 804 -59.96 14.19 7.20
N ARG A 805 -59.18 15.17 7.69
CA ARG A 805 -57.82 14.94 8.21
C ARG A 805 -57.64 15.29 9.68
N VAL A 806 -58.64 15.92 10.29
CA VAL A 806 -58.54 16.45 11.65
C VAL A 806 -59.38 15.60 12.60
N ASP A 807 -58.89 15.42 13.83
CA ASP A 807 -59.69 14.84 14.90
C ASP A 807 -60.70 15.88 15.41
N HIS A 808 -61.97 15.64 15.10
CA HIS A 808 -63.07 16.52 15.46
C HIS A 808 -63.22 16.71 16.97
N THR A 809 -62.87 15.70 17.78
CA THR A 809 -62.94 15.81 19.25
C THR A 809 -62.01 16.89 19.76
N ARG A 810 -60.78 16.91 19.24
CA ARG A 810 -59.76 17.90 19.62
C ARG A 810 -60.11 19.31 19.16
N VAL A 811 -60.70 19.46 17.97
CA VAL A 811 -61.17 20.79 17.49
C VAL A 811 -62.26 21.32 18.40
N VAL A 812 -63.25 20.49 18.75
CA VAL A 812 -64.32 20.87 19.69
C VAL A 812 -63.75 21.24 21.06
N ASP A 813 -62.78 20.50 21.58
CA ASP A 813 -62.13 20.82 22.86
C ASP A 813 -61.36 22.14 22.82
N ILE A 814 -60.65 22.43 21.72
CA ILE A 814 -59.95 23.72 21.53
C ILE A 814 -60.97 24.87 21.55
N MET A 815 -62.08 24.73 20.82
CA MET A 815 -63.12 25.75 20.73
C MET A 815 -63.89 25.93 22.04
N ARG A 816 -64.15 24.81 22.74
CA ARG A 816 -64.80 24.81 24.05
C ARG A 816 -63.92 25.50 25.10
N LYS A 817 -62.61 25.22 25.14
CA LYS A 817 -61.66 25.92 26.02
C LYS A 817 -61.55 27.41 25.71
N ALA A 818 -61.67 27.79 24.44
CA ALA A 818 -61.66 29.18 24.00
C ALA A 818 -63.00 29.91 24.24
N GLY A 819 -64.08 29.19 24.60
CA GLY A 819 -65.41 29.77 24.78
C GLY A 819 -66.10 30.19 23.48
N HIS A 820 -65.57 29.82 22.31
CA HIS A 820 -66.07 30.23 20.99
C HIS A 820 -66.72 29.08 20.21
N LEU A 821 -67.34 28.15 20.92
CA LEU A 821 -67.94 26.95 20.35
C LEU A 821 -69.01 27.26 19.28
N ARG A 822 -69.78 28.35 19.45
CA ARG A 822 -70.85 28.77 18.53
C ARG A 822 -70.35 29.15 17.14
N LEU A 823 -69.12 29.67 17.03
CA LEU A 823 -68.52 30.09 15.76
C LEU A 823 -68.38 28.90 14.78
N VAL A 824 -68.13 27.71 15.34
CA VAL A 824 -67.80 26.50 14.60
C VAL A 824 -69.03 25.61 14.35
N LYS A 825 -70.23 26.10 14.71
CA LYS A 825 -71.50 25.40 14.48
C LYS A 825 -71.68 24.94 13.02
N PRO A 826 -71.43 25.75 11.97
CA PRO A 826 -71.58 25.31 10.58
C PRO A 826 -70.69 24.11 10.24
N TYR A 827 -69.44 24.12 10.73
CA TYR A 827 -68.51 22.99 10.57
C TYR A 827 -68.99 21.76 11.32
N MET A 828 -69.44 21.91 12.57
CA MET A 828 -69.92 20.80 13.38
C MET A 828 -71.13 20.11 12.74
N VAL A 829 -72.05 20.88 12.14
CA VAL A 829 -73.19 20.34 11.39
C VAL A 829 -72.73 19.57 10.15
N ALA A 830 -71.74 20.07 9.41
CA ALA A 830 -71.20 19.37 8.24
C ALA A 830 -70.54 18.02 8.61
N VAL A 831 -69.92 17.97 9.79
CA VAL A 831 -69.18 16.81 10.32
C VAL A 831 -70.09 15.84 11.10
N GLN A 832 -71.31 16.24 11.44
CA GLN A 832 -72.21 15.48 12.31
C GLN A 832 -72.51 14.06 11.78
N SER A 833 -72.45 13.87 10.47
CA SER A 833 -72.57 12.56 9.81
C SER A 833 -71.58 11.50 10.31
N ASN A 834 -70.43 11.90 10.86
CA ASN A 834 -69.42 11.00 11.44
C ASN A 834 -69.84 10.43 12.81
N ASN A 835 -70.96 10.89 13.40
CA ASN A 835 -71.52 10.43 14.68
C ASN A 835 -70.50 10.42 15.84
N VAL A 836 -69.71 11.49 15.96
CA VAL A 836 -68.68 11.64 17.01
C VAL A 836 -69.33 12.20 18.29
N SER A 837 -69.09 11.56 19.42
CA SER A 837 -69.73 11.91 20.71
C SER A 837 -69.49 13.34 21.16
N ALA A 838 -68.25 13.84 21.10
CA ALA A 838 -67.93 15.20 21.49
C ALA A 838 -68.64 16.25 20.60
N VAL A 839 -68.79 15.96 19.30
CA VAL A 839 -69.46 16.86 18.34
C VAL A 839 -70.96 16.87 18.59
N ASN A 840 -71.56 15.69 18.78
CA ASN A 840 -72.98 15.55 19.08
C ASN A 840 -73.34 16.20 20.42
N GLU A 841 -72.54 15.98 21.47
CA GLU A 841 -72.76 16.60 22.77
C GLU A 841 -72.66 18.12 22.71
N ALA A 842 -71.65 18.65 22.03
CA ALA A 842 -71.47 20.08 21.84
C ALA A 842 -72.57 20.71 20.97
N LEU A 843 -73.03 20.03 19.91
CA LEU A 843 -74.18 20.49 19.11
C LEU A 843 -75.47 20.47 19.91
N ASN A 844 -75.71 19.40 20.66
CA ASN A 844 -76.89 19.29 21.51
C ASN A 844 -76.88 20.34 22.63
N GLU A 845 -75.72 20.66 23.20
CA GLU A 845 -75.54 21.76 24.16
C GLU A 845 -75.88 23.12 23.50
N ILE A 846 -75.40 23.37 22.28
CA ILE A 846 -75.77 24.58 21.51
C ILE A 846 -77.28 24.62 21.24
N TYR A 847 -77.91 23.53 20.80
CA TYR A 847 -79.35 23.51 20.53
C TYR A 847 -80.19 23.69 21.79
N VAL A 848 -79.74 23.18 22.95
CA VAL A 848 -80.39 23.42 24.24
C VAL A 848 -80.29 24.90 24.62
N GLU A 849 -79.11 25.52 24.46
CA GLU A 849 -78.93 26.96 24.72
C GLU A 849 -79.70 27.87 23.74
N GLU A 850 -79.87 27.44 22.49
CA GLU A 850 -80.62 28.17 21.45
C GLU A 850 -82.13 27.90 21.51
N GLU A 851 -82.57 26.98 22.37
CA GLU A 851 -83.96 26.53 22.49
C GLU A 851 -84.52 25.87 21.22
N ASP A 852 -83.65 25.35 20.33
CA ASP A 852 -84.02 24.71 19.06
C ASP A 852 -84.37 23.22 19.27
N TYR A 853 -85.62 22.95 19.65
CA TYR A 853 -86.10 21.61 19.96
C TYR A 853 -86.29 20.73 18.71
N ASP A 854 -86.58 21.30 17.55
CA ASP A 854 -86.78 20.56 16.30
C ASP A 854 -85.45 19.98 15.81
N ARG A 855 -84.39 20.80 15.74
CA ARG A 855 -83.06 20.32 15.35
C ARG A 855 -82.42 19.43 16.41
N LEU A 856 -82.65 19.71 17.69
CA LEU A 856 -82.20 18.82 18.76
C LEU A 856 -82.81 17.42 18.60
N ARG A 857 -84.10 17.34 18.25
CA ARG A 857 -84.77 16.06 18.02
C ARG A 857 -84.25 15.35 16.79
N GLU A 858 -84.08 16.05 15.67
CA GLU A 858 -83.47 15.48 14.45
C GLU A 858 -82.05 14.96 14.71
N SER A 859 -81.24 15.74 15.43
CA SER A 859 -79.90 15.37 15.87
C SER A 859 -79.89 14.07 16.68
N ILE A 860 -80.77 13.95 17.67
CA ILE A 860 -80.91 12.75 18.52
C ILE A 860 -81.44 11.54 17.74
N ASP A 861 -82.31 11.77 16.75
CA ASP A 861 -82.90 10.70 15.96
C ASP A 861 -81.93 10.11 14.94
N LEU A 862 -81.08 10.93 14.34
CA LEU A 862 -80.09 10.52 13.33
C LEU A 862 -78.75 10.09 13.94
N HIS A 863 -78.37 10.64 15.09
CA HIS A 863 -77.04 10.47 15.68
C HIS A 863 -77.13 10.09 17.16
N ASP A 864 -76.94 8.80 17.46
CA ASP A 864 -77.19 8.19 18.77
C ASP A 864 -75.99 8.18 19.73
N ASN A 865 -74.79 8.52 19.24
CA ASN A 865 -73.56 8.48 20.02
C ASN A 865 -73.39 9.77 20.85
N PHE A 866 -74.03 9.85 22.01
CA PHE A 866 -73.87 10.94 22.99
C PHE A 866 -74.33 10.46 24.39
N ASP A 867 -74.03 11.23 25.45
CA ASP A 867 -74.55 10.93 26.79
C ASP A 867 -76.05 11.23 26.90
N GLN A 868 -76.86 10.23 26.56
CA GLN A 868 -78.32 10.30 26.59
C GLN A 868 -78.85 10.63 28.00
N ILE A 869 -78.22 10.09 29.05
CA ILE A 869 -78.71 10.24 30.42
C ILE A 869 -78.36 11.62 30.97
N GLY A 870 -77.11 12.05 30.79
CA GLY A 870 -76.65 13.38 31.20
C GLY A 870 -77.41 14.49 30.49
N LEU A 871 -77.63 14.35 29.17
CA LEU A 871 -78.43 15.30 28.40
C LEU A 871 -79.88 15.35 28.90
N ALA A 872 -80.52 14.19 29.10
CA ALA A 872 -81.90 14.15 29.61
C ALA A 872 -82.04 14.79 31.00
N GLN A 873 -81.08 14.60 31.90
CA GLN A 873 -81.10 15.24 33.23
C GLN A 873 -80.95 16.76 33.17
N LYS A 874 -80.15 17.29 32.23
CA LYS A 874 -80.03 18.74 32.00
C LYS A 874 -81.34 19.32 31.50
N ILE A 875 -81.98 18.63 30.55
CA ILE A 875 -83.21 19.08 29.91
C ILE A 875 -84.44 18.87 30.81
N GLU A 876 -84.44 17.90 31.73
CA GLU A 876 -85.54 17.65 32.69
C GLU A 876 -85.91 18.91 33.51
N LYS A 877 -84.91 19.74 33.81
CA LYS A 877 -85.08 20.96 34.62
C LYS A 877 -85.39 22.22 33.78
N HIS A 878 -85.54 22.08 32.47
CA HIS A 878 -85.73 23.21 31.57
C HIS A 878 -87.12 23.83 31.73
N GLU A 879 -87.23 25.16 31.56
CA GLU A 879 -88.50 25.88 31.72
C GLU A 879 -89.51 25.49 30.63
N LEU A 880 -89.03 25.37 29.39
CA LEU A 880 -89.83 24.95 28.23
C LEU A 880 -90.35 23.51 28.34
N LEU A 881 -91.65 23.35 28.11
CA LEU A 881 -92.33 22.06 28.13
C LEU A 881 -91.91 21.16 26.95
N GLU A 882 -91.62 21.73 25.78
CA GLU A 882 -91.19 20.99 24.60
C GLU A 882 -89.78 20.38 24.79
N MET A 883 -88.89 21.11 25.46
CA MET A 883 -87.59 20.58 25.88
C MET A 883 -87.77 19.43 26.89
N ARG A 884 -88.59 19.61 27.93
CA ARG A 884 -88.91 18.52 28.87
C ARG A 884 -89.53 17.30 28.19
N ARG A 885 -90.34 17.50 27.15
CA ARG A 885 -90.89 16.43 26.30
C ARG A 885 -89.79 15.71 25.52
N VAL A 886 -88.78 16.42 25.00
CA VAL A 886 -87.58 15.81 24.41
C VAL A 886 -86.80 15.01 25.46
N ALA A 887 -86.66 15.50 26.71
CA ALA A 887 -86.03 14.71 27.78
C ALA A 887 -86.80 13.41 28.07
N ALA A 888 -88.13 13.46 28.13
CA ALA A 888 -88.98 12.26 28.27
C ALA A 888 -88.77 11.28 27.10
N TYR A 889 -88.62 11.80 25.89
CA TYR A 889 -88.32 11.02 24.68
C TYR A 889 -86.91 10.41 24.70
N ILE A 890 -85.90 11.11 25.22
CA ILE A 890 -84.55 10.55 25.40
C ILE A 890 -84.57 9.42 26.43
N TYR A 891 -85.24 9.61 27.58
CA TYR A 891 -85.38 8.53 28.58
C TYR A 891 -86.11 7.31 28.03
N LYS A 892 -87.10 7.53 27.17
CA LYS A 892 -87.83 6.49 26.43
C LYS A 892 -86.88 5.70 25.53
N LYS A 893 -86.08 6.38 24.70
CA LYS A 893 -85.07 5.73 23.83
C LYS A 893 -83.98 4.98 24.61
N ALA A 894 -83.56 5.50 25.76
CA ALA A 894 -82.56 4.87 26.62
C ALA A 894 -83.10 3.68 27.47
N GLY A 895 -84.37 3.29 27.29
CA GLY A 895 -84.99 2.17 28.02
C GLY A 895 -85.32 2.46 29.50
N ARG A 896 -85.27 3.72 29.94
CA ARG A 896 -85.61 4.13 31.32
C ARG A 896 -87.08 4.53 31.42
N TRP A 897 -87.96 3.54 31.26
CA TRP A 897 -89.41 3.70 31.22
C TRP A 897 -89.97 4.40 32.48
N LYS A 898 -89.53 4.00 33.68
CA LYS A 898 -89.97 4.59 34.97
C LYS A 898 -89.73 6.10 35.04
N GLN A 899 -88.56 6.57 34.59
CA GLN A 899 -88.18 7.99 34.63
C GLN A 899 -88.95 8.80 33.58
N SER A 900 -89.11 8.24 32.36
CA SER A 900 -89.91 8.86 31.29
C SER A 900 -91.39 9.02 31.68
N ILE A 901 -91.98 7.98 32.28
CA ILE A 901 -93.38 7.99 32.77
C ILE A 901 -93.52 8.98 33.92
N ALA A 902 -92.58 9.03 34.88
CA ALA A 902 -92.63 9.96 36.00
C ALA A 902 -92.55 11.43 35.54
N LEU A 903 -91.72 11.73 34.54
CA LEU A 903 -91.63 13.08 33.96
C LEU A 903 -92.92 13.44 33.21
N SER A 904 -93.44 12.53 32.39
CA SER A 904 -94.71 12.72 31.67
C SER A 904 -95.91 12.89 32.62
N LYS A 905 -95.90 12.21 33.79
CA LYS A 905 -96.89 12.38 34.86
C LYS A 905 -96.80 13.78 35.49
N LYS A 906 -95.58 14.28 35.77
CA LYS A 906 -95.35 15.64 36.31
C LYS A 906 -95.81 16.73 35.33
N ASP A 907 -95.54 16.54 34.04
CA ASP A 907 -95.86 17.52 32.99
C ASP A 907 -97.32 17.40 32.48
N ASN A 908 -98.13 16.50 33.06
CA ASN A 908 -99.51 16.21 32.65
C ASN A 908 -99.67 15.75 31.19
N LEU A 909 -98.61 15.21 30.59
CA LEU A 909 -98.58 14.67 29.23
C LEU A 909 -98.99 13.19 29.22
N TYR A 910 -100.28 12.93 29.46
CA TYR A 910 -100.78 11.57 29.67
C TYR A 910 -100.75 10.69 28.41
N LYS A 911 -100.85 11.27 27.22
CA LYS A 911 -100.73 10.52 25.96
C LYS A 911 -99.35 9.89 25.80
N ASP A 912 -98.30 10.69 26.01
CA ASP A 912 -96.91 10.24 25.93
C ASP A 912 -96.58 9.24 27.06
N ALA A 913 -97.19 9.41 28.25
CA ALA A 913 -97.10 8.43 29.35
C ALA A 913 -97.75 7.07 29.00
N MET A 914 -98.88 7.05 28.29
CA MET A 914 -99.53 5.81 27.85
C MET A 914 -98.74 5.12 26.73
N GLU A 915 -98.24 5.88 25.76
CA GLU A 915 -97.43 5.32 24.68
C GLU A 915 -96.08 4.76 25.19
N THR A 916 -95.45 5.43 26.17
CA THR A 916 -94.22 4.92 26.80
C THR A 916 -94.47 3.63 27.59
N ALA A 917 -95.60 3.53 28.28
CA ALA A 917 -95.98 2.32 29.00
C ALA A 917 -96.28 1.15 28.07
N SER A 918 -97.04 1.39 26.99
CA SER A 918 -97.32 0.39 25.97
C SER A 918 -96.04 -0.14 25.32
N GLN A 919 -95.09 0.74 25.00
CA GLN A 919 -93.81 0.35 24.41
C GLN A 919 -92.84 -0.32 25.39
N SER A 920 -93.00 -0.11 26.70
CA SER A 920 -92.13 -0.73 27.72
C SER A 920 -92.28 -2.25 27.79
N GLY A 921 -93.44 -2.78 27.39
CA GLY A 921 -93.74 -4.20 27.50
C GLY A 921 -93.89 -4.71 28.95
N ASP A 922 -93.83 -3.82 29.95
CA ASP A 922 -93.85 -4.17 31.37
C ASP A 922 -95.24 -3.99 31.96
N ARG A 923 -95.78 -5.09 32.50
CA ARG A 923 -97.16 -5.14 33.02
C ARG A 923 -97.32 -4.32 34.29
N GLU A 924 -96.33 -4.37 35.17
CA GLU A 924 -96.37 -3.65 36.45
C GLU A 924 -96.46 -2.14 36.21
N LEU A 925 -95.76 -1.61 35.21
CA LEU A 925 -95.79 -0.19 34.86
C LEU A 925 -97.12 0.26 34.27
N ALA A 926 -97.74 -0.58 33.44
CA ALA A 926 -99.07 -0.32 32.90
C ALA A 926 -100.13 -0.30 34.02
N GLU A 927 -100.05 -1.23 34.97
CA GLU A 927 -100.95 -1.29 36.12
C GLU A 927 -100.72 -0.10 37.09
N GLU A 928 -99.47 0.27 37.39
CA GLU A 928 -99.13 1.47 38.17
C GLU A 928 -99.66 2.77 37.52
N LEU A 929 -99.71 2.83 36.19
CA LEU A 929 -100.29 3.95 35.45
C LEU A 929 -101.81 3.98 35.55
N LEU A 930 -102.48 2.82 35.48
CA LEU A 930 -103.93 2.72 35.69
C LEU A 930 -104.31 3.18 37.09
N VAL A 931 -103.60 2.72 38.12
CA VAL A 931 -103.79 3.13 39.52
C VAL A 931 -103.64 4.65 39.65
N TYR A 932 -102.61 5.23 39.03
CA TYR A 932 -102.42 6.68 39.02
C TYR A 932 -103.58 7.44 38.36
N PHE A 933 -104.13 6.96 37.23
CA PHE A 933 -105.28 7.60 36.58
C PHE A 933 -106.56 7.52 37.42
N ILE A 934 -106.73 6.43 38.17
CA ILE A 934 -107.83 6.24 39.14
C ILE A 934 -107.70 7.26 40.28
N GLU A 935 -106.52 7.37 40.91
CA GLU A 935 -106.25 8.30 42.01
C GLU A 935 -106.46 9.77 41.60
N GLN A 936 -106.09 10.12 40.36
CA GLN A 936 -106.28 11.47 39.80
C GLN A 936 -107.73 11.74 39.31
N GLY A 937 -108.61 10.74 39.35
CA GLY A 937 -110.02 10.87 38.93
C GLY A 937 -110.25 11.05 37.42
N LYS A 938 -109.25 10.76 36.58
CA LYS A 938 -109.32 10.99 35.11
C LYS A 938 -109.86 9.77 34.37
N LYS A 939 -111.19 9.67 34.30
CA LYS A 939 -111.92 8.53 33.72
C LYS A 939 -111.65 8.30 32.22
N GLU A 940 -111.46 9.36 31.45
CA GLU A 940 -111.15 9.27 30.01
C GLU A 940 -109.74 8.72 29.74
N CYS A 941 -108.77 9.10 30.59
CA CYS A 941 -107.40 8.61 30.50
C CYS A 941 -107.30 7.14 30.91
N PHE A 942 -108.13 6.70 31.86
CA PHE A 942 -108.25 5.30 32.23
C PHE A 942 -108.72 4.43 31.05
N ALA A 943 -109.78 4.85 30.34
CA ALA A 943 -110.26 4.16 29.13
C ALA A 943 -109.21 4.15 28.00
N ALA A 944 -108.53 5.27 27.78
CA ALA A 944 -107.47 5.37 26.77
C ALA A 944 -106.24 4.50 27.12
N CYS A 945 -105.86 4.41 28.39
CA CYS A 945 -104.75 3.58 28.85
C CYS A 945 -105.03 2.09 28.66
N LEU A 946 -106.27 1.65 28.93
CA LEU A 946 -106.74 0.29 28.65
C LEU A 946 -106.67 -0.05 27.15
N PHE A 947 -107.02 0.90 26.29
CA PHE A 947 -106.94 0.71 24.84
C PHE A 947 -105.50 0.69 24.31
N VAL A 948 -104.63 1.57 24.80
CA VAL A 948 -103.25 1.71 24.32
C VAL A 948 -102.33 0.62 24.86
N CYS A 949 -102.55 0.13 26.08
CA CYS A 949 -101.78 -0.94 26.71
C CYS A 949 -102.51 -2.29 26.67
N TYR A 950 -103.30 -2.51 25.61
CA TYR A 950 -104.23 -3.63 25.51
C TYR A 950 -103.58 -5.01 25.71
N ASP A 951 -102.41 -5.24 25.11
CA ASP A 951 -101.69 -6.51 25.19
C ASP A 951 -101.05 -6.79 26.57
N LEU A 952 -100.95 -5.76 27.43
CA LEU A 952 -100.20 -5.81 28.68
C LEU A 952 -101.10 -5.99 29.91
N ILE A 953 -102.31 -5.42 29.87
CA ILE A 953 -103.22 -5.38 31.02
C ILE A 953 -104.09 -6.64 31.05
N ARG A 954 -104.14 -7.34 32.18
CA ARG A 954 -105.01 -8.51 32.34
C ARG A 954 -106.49 -8.08 32.44
N PRO A 955 -107.41 -8.77 31.74
CA PRO A 955 -108.84 -8.50 31.84
C PRO A 955 -109.36 -8.56 33.28
N ASP A 956 -108.85 -9.51 34.07
CA ASP A 956 -109.22 -9.71 35.48
C ASP A 956 -108.92 -8.45 36.33
N VAL A 957 -107.73 -7.88 36.15
CA VAL A 957 -107.25 -6.70 36.90
C VAL A 957 -107.99 -5.43 36.46
N ALA A 958 -108.23 -5.29 35.15
CA ALA A 958 -109.02 -4.17 34.61
C ALA A 958 -110.47 -4.19 35.14
N LEU A 959 -111.10 -5.36 35.21
CA LEU A 959 -112.45 -5.55 35.76
C LEU A 959 -112.50 -5.26 37.26
N GLU A 960 -111.55 -5.79 38.04
CA GLU A 960 -111.48 -5.58 39.48
C GLU A 960 -111.33 -4.08 39.80
N MET A 961 -110.37 -3.41 39.15
CA MET A 961 -110.12 -1.97 39.35
C MET A 961 -111.30 -1.10 38.90
N ALA A 962 -112.00 -1.48 37.83
CA ALA A 962 -113.17 -0.75 37.36
C ALA A 962 -114.42 -0.96 38.24
N TRP A 963 -114.59 -2.16 38.80
CA TRP A 963 -115.70 -2.47 39.71
C TRP A 963 -115.54 -1.75 41.05
N VAL A 964 -114.35 -1.80 41.66
CA VAL A 964 -114.05 -1.15 42.95
C VAL A 964 -114.27 0.36 42.89
N ASN A 965 -114.01 0.98 41.72
CA ASN A 965 -114.05 2.43 41.56
C ASN A 965 -115.29 2.97 40.81
N ASN A 966 -116.32 2.15 40.57
CA ASN A 966 -117.54 2.51 39.82
C ASN A 966 -117.27 3.08 38.40
N MET A 967 -116.42 2.41 37.61
CA MET A 967 -116.03 2.81 36.25
C MET A 967 -116.29 1.74 35.18
N ILE A 968 -117.19 0.81 35.43
CA ILE A 968 -117.50 -0.33 34.54
C ILE A 968 -117.86 0.12 33.11
N ASP A 969 -118.62 1.21 32.97
CA ASP A 969 -119.06 1.74 31.67
C ASP A 969 -117.88 2.12 30.76
N PHE A 970 -116.74 2.53 31.34
CA PHE A 970 -115.53 2.94 30.61
C PHE A 970 -114.62 1.75 30.25
N THR A 971 -114.79 0.60 30.91
CA THR A 971 -114.07 -0.66 30.58
C THR A 971 -114.76 -1.52 29.54
N PHE A 972 -116.04 -1.26 29.26
CA PHE A 972 -116.82 -2.08 28.33
C PHE A 972 -116.22 -2.19 26.91
N PRO A 973 -115.70 -1.10 26.30
CA PRO A 973 -115.04 -1.18 24.99
C PRO A 973 -113.80 -2.09 24.98
N PHE A 974 -113.04 -2.12 26.08
CA PHE A 974 -111.87 -2.98 26.24
C PHE A 974 -112.28 -4.45 26.35
N LEU A 975 -113.32 -4.74 27.14
CA LEU A 975 -113.88 -6.09 27.31
C LEU A 975 -114.51 -6.67 26.04
N LEU A 976 -114.97 -5.83 25.12
CA LEU A 976 -115.52 -6.25 23.82
C LEU A 976 -114.43 -6.63 22.81
N GLN A 977 -113.18 -6.18 23.03
CA GLN A 977 -112.05 -6.48 22.16
C GLN A 977 -111.27 -7.74 22.59
N VAL A 978 -111.34 -8.10 23.88
CA VAL A 978 -110.84 -9.37 24.48
C VAL A 978 -111.73 -10.54 24.08
#